data_AF-A0A2N7DA56-F1
#
_entry.id   AF-A0A2N7DA56-F1
#
_cell.length_a   1.000
_cell.length_b   1.000
_cell.length_c   1.000
_cell.angle_alpha   90.00
_cell.angle_beta   90.00
_cell.angle_gamma   90.00
#
_symmetry.space_group_name_H-M   'P 1'
#
loop_
_entity.id
_entity.type
_entity.pdbx_description
1 polymer ?
#
loop_
_entity_poly.entity_id
_entity_poly.type
_entity_poly.pdbx_seq_one_letter_code
_entity_poly.pdbx_strand_id
1 'polypeptide(L)'
;MFKKTYLAMLTASLLTGCFSTSDDDKNTIVDREGDQPRQYDMRIGILADTQGSGEAVSVNQLEGILDFYADNGITHVIAVGDVTNEASIAEYEDWTRLASRHEDMVFLPLMGNHETRNSDNNGRDRFRDYMSPLIDQIDGNIVHFDGGLGIGDDNYEFITYAATSGNTLMINISEATILLPGMLEWVTDQVEGRDASVDHVIISSHQPFAGPYRGGFAHSQADTLGSEFVKPWTDLMAKHDVIFLSGHDHQYSRSVLYTDTLAENGSHADSDFFHHIVAGNASEKSYYLRQGEFEQIQSWVMFRTTMQGRTLDANNRRDEWTDEMVARDELRPDQVQINASWITITDDLVEYEAYYDDLADSAEWLAGGGDWKLFDRFTNTKDRCDKVIFPTSVASVSVEAGLIDTNYQMSDCYSSSGTMARLLDGENNVYNRVDQGLEGADYMTGSKGPLYRNNLPKYLKHQAEITSGADNQSDRDYQVDGTKMMGFNHPKGFELSSGFAGLTTDVYWFPHTIDMKKLVSLNWSPAHQNTLSEVLDISGIQGQTGVYSNPVGYMLDITYDEGRPGTQIVEGGDPTRLDVQNKQPLDAALMRAKSPNRMHETRNMELDRDLRDGNLRADDFVIEFAVPAGLEADQVILAHLDSSNVWQPLLSDYQCLSSQEYNSAYMNTLPSDLQGKGCNEELIVGLYDGRFWAKVDFEGNFALVQR
;
A
#
# COMPACT_ATOMS: atom_id res chain seq x y z
N MET A 1 -21.75 21.05 36.08
CA MET A 1 -22.91 21.98 36.06
C MET A 1 -22.92 22.68 34.71
N PHE A 2 -23.52 22.05 33.70
CA PHE A 2 -23.53 22.55 32.31
C PHE A 2 -24.98 22.69 31.82
N LYS A 3 -25.29 23.84 31.21
CA LYS A 3 -26.58 24.13 30.58
C LYS A 3 -26.54 23.67 29.12
N LYS A 4 -27.36 22.69 28.77
CA LYS A 4 -27.74 22.37 27.38
C LYS A 4 -28.88 23.31 26.97
N THR A 5 -28.77 23.91 25.79
CA THR A 5 -29.88 24.64 25.15
C THR A 5 -30.25 23.89 23.87
N TYR A 6 -31.47 23.36 23.83
CA TYR A 6 -32.10 22.81 22.63
C TYR A 6 -32.66 23.94 21.77
N LEU A 7 -32.56 23.83 20.45
CA LEU A 7 -33.44 24.53 19.52
C LEU A 7 -33.89 23.57 18.42
N ALA A 8 -35.20 23.57 18.18
CA ALA A 8 -35.92 22.64 17.31
C ALA A 8 -36.39 23.31 16.02
N MET A 9 -36.38 22.50 14.95
CA MET A 9 -37.24 22.44 13.75
C MET A 9 -37.55 23.68 12.91
N LEU A 10 -37.34 23.54 11.59
CA LEU A 10 -38.37 23.81 10.59
C LEU A 10 -38.11 23.04 9.27
N THR A 11 -38.99 22.07 8.97
CA THR A 11 -39.12 21.39 7.68
C THR A 11 -40.10 22.18 6.78
N ALA A 12 -39.72 22.42 5.53
CA ALA A 12 -40.58 23.01 4.52
C ALA A 12 -40.78 22.03 3.36
N SER A 13 -42.02 21.57 3.18
CA SER A 13 -42.47 20.77 2.05
C SER A 13 -43.02 21.71 0.97
N LEU A 14 -42.54 21.59 -0.27
CA LEU A 14 -43.15 22.26 -1.43
C LEU A 14 -43.63 21.23 -2.45
N LEU A 15 -44.95 21.24 -2.66
CA LEU A 15 -45.69 20.57 -3.72
C LEU A 15 -45.55 21.37 -5.03
N THR A 16 -45.26 20.66 -6.12
CA THR A 16 -45.58 21.03 -7.51
C THR A 16 -46.06 19.72 -8.17
N GLY A 17 -47.20 19.60 -8.85
CA GLY A 17 -48.06 20.57 -9.51
C GLY A 17 -48.28 20.06 -10.94
N CYS A 18 -49.17 19.07 -11.10
CA CYS A 18 -49.57 18.53 -12.40
C CYS A 18 -50.15 19.63 -13.31
N PHE A 19 -49.59 19.80 -14.51
CA PHE A 19 -50.26 20.47 -15.61
C PHE A 19 -50.38 19.51 -16.80
N SER A 20 -51.64 19.18 -17.10
CA SER A 20 -52.09 18.51 -18.31
C SER A 20 -52.50 19.58 -19.32
N THR A 21 -51.97 19.49 -20.54
CA THR A 21 -52.58 20.04 -21.74
C THR A 21 -52.35 19.07 -22.89
N SER A 22 -53.45 18.59 -23.47
CA SER A 22 -53.52 17.85 -24.73
C SER A 22 -53.49 18.82 -25.92
N ASP A 23 -52.72 18.52 -26.95
CA ASP A 23 -53.21 18.35 -28.33
C ASP A 23 -52.09 17.87 -29.28
N ASP A 24 -52.49 17.03 -30.22
CA ASP A 24 -51.73 16.13 -31.09
C ASP A 24 -50.79 16.81 -32.11
N ASP A 25 -49.62 16.21 -32.38
CA ASP A 25 -49.29 15.66 -33.71
C ASP A 25 -47.91 14.96 -33.76
N LYS A 26 -47.97 13.63 -33.98
CA LYS A 26 -47.02 12.71 -34.65
C LYS A 26 -45.54 13.14 -34.82
N ASN A 27 -44.66 12.50 -34.04
CA ASN A 27 -43.64 11.60 -34.59
C ASN A 27 -43.07 10.72 -33.47
N THR A 28 -43.07 9.41 -33.67
CA THR A 28 -42.54 8.40 -32.74
C THR A 28 -41.04 8.58 -32.51
N ILE A 29 -40.66 9.06 -31.32
CA ILE A 29 -39.35 8.79 -30.72
C ILE A 29 -39.59 7.68 -29.71
N VAL A 30 -38.87 6.57 -29.91
CA VAL A 30 -38.77 5.50 -28.92
C VAL A 30 -37.92 6.08 -27.80
N ASP A 31 -38.55 6.55 -26.72
CA ASP A 31 -37.85 6.80 -25.46
C ASP A 31 -37.34 5.45 -24.97
N ARG A 32 -36.06 5.18 -25.24
CA ARG A 32 -35.27 4.37 -24.31
C ARG A 32 -35.13 5.24 -23.08
N GLU A 33 -35.91 4.98 -22.04
CA GLU A 33 -35.50 5.28 -20.67
C GLU A 33 -34.10 4.67 -20.52
N GLY A 34 -33.08 5.51 -20.63
CA GLY A 34 -31.73 5.11 -20.29
C GLY A 34 -31.71 4.90 -18.78
N ASP A 35 -31.35 3.69 -18.36
CA ASP A 35 -30.81 3.46 -17.02
C ASP A 35 -29.83 4.59 -16.73
N GLN A 36 -30.13 5.40 -15.72
CA GLN A 36 -29.10 6.22 -15.11
C GLN A 36 -28.01 5.24 -14.62
N PRO A 37 -26.72 5.47 -14.92
CA PRO A 37 -25.66 4.62 -14.40
C PRO A 37 -25.83 4.47 -12.89
N ARG A 38 -25.87 3.24 -12.42
CA ARG A 38 -25.96 2.97 -10.98
C ARG A 38 -24.64 3.40 -10.36
N GLN A 39 -24.66 4.48 -9.59
CA GLN A 39 -23.50 4.93 -8.83
C GLN A 39 -23.32 3.98 -7.64
N TYR A 40 -22.15 3.36 -7.55
CA TYR A 40 -21.74 2.56 -6.41
C TYR A 40 -20.85 3.39 -5.49
N ASP A 41 -21.19 3.45 -4.21
CA ASP A 41 -20.39 4.06 -3.16
C ASP A 41 -20.38 3.10 -1.96
N MET A 42 -19.19 2.64 -1.59
CA MET A 42 -19.00 1.73 -0.47
C MET A 42 -17.71 2.05 0.27
N ARG A 43 -17.77 2.03 1.61
CA ARG A 43 -16.61 2.21 2.49
C ARG A 43 -16.41 0.98 3.37
N ILE A 44 -15.24 0.37 3.25
CA ILE A 44 -14.86 -0.89 3.88
C ILE A 44 -13.74 -0.66 4.88
N GLY A 45 -14.03 -0.77 6.17
CA GLY A 45 -13.03 -0.75 7.25
C GLY A 45 -12.29 -2.08 7.34
N ILE A 46 -11.02 -2.02 7.72
CA ILE A 46 -10.15 -3.18 7.91
C ILE A 46 -9.86 -3.30 9.41
N LEU A 47 -10.22 -4.42 10.01
CA LEU A 47 -10.11 -4.63 11.45
C LEU A 47 -9.39 -5.95 11.70
N ALA A 48 -8.13 -5.91 12.13
CA ALA A 48 -7.33 -7.12 12.28
C ALA A 48 -6.75 -7.21 13.70
N ASP A 49 -6.71 -8.43 14.25
CA ASP A 49 -6.03 -8.71 15.52
C ASP A 49 -6.57 -7.86 16.69
N THR A 50 -7.86 -7.99 16.94
CA THR A 50 -8.58 -7.33 18.05
C THR A 50 -8.52 -8.13 19.36
N GLN A 51 -7.79 -9.24 19.36
CA GLN A 51 -7.64 -10.12 20.49
C GLN A 51 -6.83 -9.48 21.63
N GLY A 52 -7.29 -9.67 22.86
CA GLY A 52 -6.62 -9.19 24.06
C GLY A 52 -5.54 -10.16 24.56
N SER A 53 -5.14 -9.99 25.82
CA SER A 53 -4.26 -10.94 26.53
C SER A 53 -5.08 -11.94 27.36
N GLY A 54 -4.73 -13.23 27.30
CA GLY A 54 -5.51 -14.27 28.00
C GLY A 54 -6.89 -14.48 27.36
N GLU A 55 -7.90 -14.84 28.12
CA GLU A 55 -9.28 -14.98 27.60
C GLU A 55 -9.97 -13.61 27.55
N ALA A 56 -9.55 -12.73 26.64
CA ALA A 56 -10.06 -11.36 26.54
C ALA A 56 -9.98 -10.79 25.11
N VAL A 57 -10.83 -9.78 24.85
CA VAL A 57 -10.80 -8.92 23.65
C VAL A 57 -10.21 -7.56 24.01
N SER A 58 -9.57 -6.89 23.06
CA SER A 58 -9.07 -5.51 23.20
C SER A 58 -10.23 -4.51 23.12
N VAL A 59 -11.08 -4.51 24.16
CA VAL A 59 -12.38 -3.80 24.17
C VAL A 59 -12.25 -2.31 23.87
N ASN A 60 -11.32 -1.62 24.53
CA ASN A 60 -11.14 -0.17 24.34
C ASN A 60 -10.76 0.13 22.89
N GLN A 61 -9.86 -0.67 22.32
CA GLN A 61 -9.37 -0.50 20.97
C GLN A 61 -10.46 -0.74 19.94
N LEU A 62 -11.16 -1.87 20.10
CA LEU A 62 -12.25 -2.25 19.24
C LEU A 62 -13.35 -1.17 19.24
N GLU A 63 -13.77 -0.71 20.41
CA GLU A 63 -14.77 0.35 20.53
C GLU A 63 -14.30 1.67 19.89
N GLY A 64 -13.06 2.10 20.15
CA GLY A 64 -12.50 3.33 19.56
C GLY A 64 -12.36 3.30 18.04
N ILE A 65 -11.97 2.15 17.47
CA ILE A 65 -11.87 1.97 16.01
C ILE A 65 -13.27 1.96 15.39
N LEU A 66 -14.23 1.24 15.97
CA LEU A 66 -15.59 1.18 15.42
C LEU A 66 -16.32 2.52 15.53
N ASP A 67 -16.12 3.28 16.61
CA ASP A 67 -16.62 4.65 16.73
C ASP A 67 -15.99 5.55 15.64
N PHE A 68 -14.67 5.44 15.43
CA PHE A 68 -14.00 6.18 14.36
C PHE A 68 -14.50 5.80 12.96
N TYR A 69 -14.77 4.51 12.73
CA TYR A 69 -15.37 4.03 11.49
C TYR A 69 -16.79 4.56 11.30
N ALA A 70 -17.60 4.61 12.35
CA ALA A 70 -18.96 5.14 12.29
C ALA A 70 -18.94 6.64 11.96
N ASP A 71 -18.07 7.41 12.61
CA ASP A 71 -17.89 8.84 12.38
C ASP A 71 -17.41 9.16 10.95
N ASN A 72 -16.76 8.19 10.28
CA ASN A 72 -16.29 8.31 8.90
C ASN A 72 -17.19 7.56 7.89
N GLY A 73 -18.39 7.14 8.28
CA GLY A 73 -19.36 6.54 7.36
C GLY A 73 -18.91 5.22 6.74
N ILE A 74 -18.09 4.44 7.46
CA ILE A 74 -17.78 3.07 7.07
C ILE A 74 -19.03 2.22 7.21
N THR A 75 -19.35 1.44 6.17
CA THR A 75 -20.58 0.63 6.11
C THR A 75 -20.29 -0.87 6.13
N HIS A 76 -19.08 -1.29 5.78
CA HIS A 76 -18.65 -2.67 5.79
C HIS A 76 -17.35 -2.79 6.59
N VAL A 77 -17.16 -3.88 7.32
CA VAL A 77 -15.94 -4.13 8.09
C VAL A 77 -15.44 -5.53 7.84
N ILE A 78 -14.26 -5.68 7.24
CA ILE A 78 -13.59 -6.97 7.12
C ILE A 78 -12.78 -7.18 8.40
N ALA A 79 -13.20 -8.14 9.22
CA ALA A 79 -12.48 -8.51 10.43
C ALA A 79 -11.48 -9.64 10.13
N VAL A 80 -10.20 -9.30 9.92
CA VAL A 80 -9.16 -10.15 9.31
C VAL A 80 -8.54 -11.14 10.30
N GLY A 81 -9.37 -11.89 11.03
CA GLY A 81 -8.94 -12.94 11.95
C GLY A 81 -8.45 -12.44 13.30
N ASP A 82 -8.27 -13.39 14.21
CA ASP A 82 -7.91 -13.15 15.61
C ASP A 82 -8.86 -12.13 16.29
N VAL A 83 -10.15 -12.45 16.19
CA VAL A 83 -11.23 -11.75 16.92
C VAL A 83 -11.28 -12.21 18.39
N THR A 84 -10.68 -13.36 18.69
CA THR A 84 -10.48 -13.91 20.03
C THR A 84 -9.03 -14.28 20.26
N ASN A 85 -8.58 -14.42 21.51
CA ASN A 85 -7.24 -14.93 21.81
C ASN A 85 -7.25 -16.42 22.16
N GLU A 86 -8.28 -16.94 22.83
CA GLU A 86 -8.37 -18.36 23.23
C GLU A 86 -9.62 -19.07 22.70
N ALA A 87 -10.40 -18.43 21.81
CA ALA A 87 -11.67 -18.94 21.30
C ALA A 87 -12.67 -19.33 22.41
N SER A 88 -12.67 -18.59 23.52
CA SER A 88 -13.62 -18.79 24.63
C SER A 88 -14.99 -18.22 24.28
N ILE A 89 -16.03 -18.74 24.94
CA ILE A 89 -17.40 -18.23 24.79
C ILE A 89 -17.47 -16.74 25.18
N ALA A 90 -16.81 -16.35 26.27
CA ALA A 90 -16.85 -14.98 26.77
C ALA A 90 -16.24 -13.98 25.78
N GLU A 91 -15.14 -14.34 25.11
CA GLU A 91 -14.53 -13.48 24.09
C GLU A 91 -15.47 -13.27 22.90
N TYR A 92 -16.11 -14.33 22.40
CA TYR A 92 -17.09 -14.21 21.31
C TYR A 92 -18.31 -13.38 21.72
N GLU A 93 -18.83 -13.59 22.93
CA GLU A 93 -19.94 -12.78 23.47
C GLU A 93 -19.56 -11.31 23.58
N ASP A 94 -18.35 -10.98 24.05
CA ASP A 94 -17.89 -9.60 24.16
C ASP A 94 -17.66 -8.93 22.80
N TRP A 95 -17.00 -9.64 21.88
CA TRP A 95 -16.72 -9.13 20.54
C TRP A 95 -18.01 -8.85 19.77
N THR A 96 -18.92 -9.84 19.70
CA THR A 96 -20.20 -9.70 18.99
C THR A 96 -21.11 -8.65 19.64
N ARG A 97 -21.08 -8.54 20.98
CA ARG A 97 -21.80 -7.49 21.70
C ARG A 97 -21.30 -6.09 21.33
N LEU A 98 -20.00 -5.89 21.10
CA LEU A 98 -19.45 -4.60 20.66
C LEU A 98 -19.83 -4.32 19.20
N ALA A 99 -19.59 -5.27 18.30
CA ALA A 99 -19.96 -5.15 16.89
C ALA A 99 -21.45 -4.81 16.70
N SER A 100 -22.34 -5.49 17.44
CA SER A 100 -23.80 -5.29 17.35
C SER A 100 -24.32 -3.90 17.77
N ARG A 101 -23.45 -3.03 18.32
CA ARG A 101 -23.83 -1.63 18.62
C ARG A 101 -23.83 -0.75 17.38
N HIS A 102 -23.13 -1.16 16.33
CA HIS A 102 -23.02 -0.46 15.06
C HIS A 102 -23.94 -1.14 14.04
N GLU A 103 -25.26 -0.92 14.18
CA GLU A 103 -26.30 -1.50 13.29
C GLU A 103 -26.20 -0.99 11.83
N ASP A 104 -25.43 0.07 11.61
CA ASP A 104 -25.10 0.67 10.32
C ASP A 104 -23.90 0.01 9.61
N MET A 105 -23.24 -0.95 10.27
CA MET A 105 -22.10 -1.69 9.73
C MET A 105 -22.42 -3.16 9.50
N VAL A 106 -22.00 -3.65 8.34
CA VAL A 106 -22.00 -5.08 8.00
C VAL A 106 -20.61 -5.66 8.27
N PHE A 107 -20.55 -6.75 9.04
CA PHE A 107 -19.27 -7.38 9.42
C PHE A 107 -18.99 -8.64 8.59
N LEU A 108 -17.78 -8.73 8.06
CA LEU A 108 -17.23 -9.87 7.33
C LEU A 108 -16.06 -10.49 8.12
N PRO A 109 -16.35 -11.30 9.15
CA PRO A 109 -15.31 -11.92 9.96
C PRO A 109 -14.62 -13.09 9.26
N LEU A 110 -13.33 -13.20 9.52
CA LEU A 110 -12.44 -14.25 9.07
C LEU A 110 -11.92 -15.05 10.27
N MET A 111 -11.67 -16.36 10.09
CA MET A 111 -11.05 -17.18 11.13
C MET A 111 -9.51 -17.14 11.03
N GLY A 112 -8.84 -16.67 12.09
CA GLY A 112 -7.39 -16.68 12.29
C GLY A 112 -6.90 -17.89 13.09
N ASN A 113 -5.63 -17.88 13.50
CA ASN A 113 -5.05 -19.00 14.25
C ASN A 113 -5.55 -19.05 15.69
N HIS A 114 -5.91 -17.93 16.31
CA HIS A 114 -6.37 -17.92 17.68
C HIS A 114 -7.78 -18.49 17.86
N GLU A 115 -8.61 -18.45 16.82
CA GLU A 115 -9.97 -19.02 16.82
C GLU A 115 -9.99 -20.56 16.97
N THR A 116 -8.83 -21.23 16.87
CA THR A 116 -8.70 -22.70 17.04
C THR A 116 -7.92 -23.13 18.27
N ARG A 117 -7.45 -22.19 19.12
CA ARG A 117 -6.53 -22.48 20.23
C ARG A 117 -7.16 -23.11 21.47
N ASN A 118 -8.47 -23.25 21.53
CA ASN A 118 -9.13 -23.76 22.73
C ASN A 118 -8.75 -25.21 23.06
N SER A 119 -8.65 -25.50 24.36
CA SER A 119 -8.25 -26.83 24.87
C SER A 119 -9.25 -27.95 24.56
N ASP A 120 -10.48 -27.62 24.17
CA ASP A 120 -11.55 -28.56 23.86
C ASP A 120 -11.80 -28.75 22.36
N ASN A 121 -10.96 -28.15 21.49
CA ASN A 121 -11.02 -28.24 20.02
C ASN A 121 -12.34 -27.79 19.37
N ASN A 122 -13.19 -27.06 20.10
CA ASN A 122 -14.50 -26.59 19.60
C ASN A 122 -14.42 -25.20 18.95
N GLY A 123 -13.22 -24.68 18.70
CA GLY A 123 -13.00 -23.27 18.31
C GLY A 123 -13.67 -22.91 17.00
N ARG A 124 -13.54 -23.80 15.99
CA ARG A 124 -14.18 -23.67 14.68
C ARG A 124 -15.70 -23.63 14.79
N ASP A 125 -16.30 -24.52 15.60
CA ASP A 125 -17.75 -24.55 15.80
C ASP A 125 -18.25 -23.28 16.48
N ARG A 126 -17.54 -22.78 17.50
CA ARG A 126 -17.88 -21.51 18.15
C ARG A 126 -17.78 -20.33 17.20
N PHE A 127 -16.70 -20.26 16.41
CA PHE A 127 -16.56 -19.21 15.41
C PHE A 127 -17.80 -19.18 14.51
N ARG A 128 -18.17 -20.33 13.93
CA ARG A 128 -19.37 -20.44 13.09
C ARG A 128 -20.64 -19.98 13.84
N ASP A 129 -20.86 -20.47 15.05
CA ASP A 129 -22.08 -20.19 15.81
C ASP A 129 -22.24 -18.70 16.17
N TYR A 130 -21.14 -17.99 16.44
CA TYR A 130 -21.17 -16.57 16.80
C TYR A 130 -21.04 -15.62 15.61
N MET A 131 -20.35 -16.03 14.54
CA MET A 131 -20.06 -15.17 13.39
C MET A 131 -21.06 -15.33 12.25
N SER A 132 -21.70 -16.49 12.09
CA SER A 132 -22.72 -16.69 11.05
C SER A 132 -23.86 -15.67 11.09
N PRO A 133 -24.41 -15.24 12.26
CA PRO A 133 -25.47 -14.23 12.26
C PRO A 133 -25.01 -12.85 11.79
N LEU A 134 -23.71 -12.56 11.80
CA LEU A 134 -23.14 -11.33 11.23
C LEU A 134 -22.92 -11.49 9.73
N ILE A 135 -22.40 -12.63 9.29
CA ILE A 135 -22.21 -12.94 7.86
C ILE A 135 -23.55 -12.96 7.12
N ASP A 136 -24.61 -13.47 7.75
CA ASP A 136 -25.98 -13.48 7.20
C ASP A 136 -26.58 -12.07 7.00
N GLN A 137 -25.97 -11.02 7.56
CA GLN A 137 -26.41 -9.62 7.35
C GLN A 137 -25.84 -9.01 6.07
N ILE A 138 -24.91 -9.70 5.40
CA ILE A 138 -24.35 -9.19 4.15
C ILE A 138 -25.42 -9.20 3.07
N ASP A 139 -25.83 -8.00 2.64
CA ASP A 139 -26.72 -7.81 1.51
C ASP A 139 -26.01 -8.22 0.22
N GLY A 140 -26.22 -9.46 -0.22
CA GLY A 140 -25.51 -9.96 -1.40
C GLY A 140 -25.62 -11.44 -1.62
N ASN A 141 -24.88 -11.91 -2.63
CA ASN A 141 -24.65 -13.34 -2.82
C ASN A 141 -23.49 -13.76 -1.92
N ILE A 142 -23.71 -14.79 -1.11
CA ILE A 142 -22.68 -15.41 -0.28
C ILE A 142 -22.46 -16.83 -0.81
N VAL A 143 -21.21 -17.14 -1.15
CA VAL A 143 -20.78 -18.46 -1.62
C VAL A 143 -19.79 -19.01 -0.61
N HIS A 144 -20.14 -20.14 0.01
CA HIS A 144 -19.27 -20.81 0.97
C HIS A 144 -18.34 -21.80 0.27
N PHE A 145 -17.14 -21.96 0.81
CA PHE A 145 -16.27 -23.06 0.44
C PHE A 145 -16.83 -24.37 1.02
N ASP A 146 -17.05 -25.36 0.17
CA ASP A 146 -17.68 -26.64 0.53
C ASP A 146 -16.67 -27.75 0.86
N GLY A 147 -15.37 -27.40 0.95
CA GLY A 147 -14.29 -28.32 1.28
C GLY A 147 -13.52 -28.85 0.07
N GLY A 148 -14.10 -28.84 -1.14
CA GLY A 148 -13.45 -29.31 -2.37
C GLY A 148 -12.99 -30.79 -2.35
N LEU A 149 -12.78 -31.37 -3.54
CA LEU A 149 -12.00 -32.61 -3.83
C LEU A 149 -12.04 -33.78 -2.82
N GLY A 150 -13.15 -34.04 -2.12
CA GLY A 150 -13.30 -35.18 -1.22
C GLY A 150 -12.55 -35.06 0.11
N ILE A 151 -12.26 -33.84 0.58
CA ILE A 151 -11.65 -33.56 1.89
C ILE A 151 -12.70 -33.67 3.00
N GLY A 152 -13.15 -34.89 3.31
CA GLY A 152 -14.00 -35.21 4.48
C GLY A 152 -15.37 -34.50 4.56
N ASP A 153 -16.19 -34.88 5.54
CA ASP A 153 -17.49 -34.24 5.86
C ASP A 153 -17.30 -32.95 6.70
N ASP A 154 -16.15 -32.28 6.62
CA ASP A 154 -15.88 -31.07 7.43
C ASP A 154 -16.68 -29.90 6.86
N ASN A 155 -17.65 -29.39 7.63
CA ASN A 155 -18.45 -28.23 7.22
C ASN A 155 -17.61 -26.94 7.37
N TYR A 156 -17.23 -26.33 6.24
CA TYR A 156 -16.51 -25.04 6.17
C TYR A 156 -17.43 -23.83 5.90
N GLU A 157 -18.74 -24.04 5.95
CA GLU A 157 -19.74 -22.97 5.91
C GLU A 157 -19.43 -21.89 6.97
N PHE A 158 -19.52 -20.62 6.56
CA PHE A 158 -19.13 -19.44 7.34
C PHE A 158 -17.66 -19.36 7.81
N ILE A 159 -16.80 -20.32 7.45
CA ILE A 159 -15.37 -20.30 7.78
C ILE A 159 -14.56 -19.66 6.65
N THR A 160 -14.83 -20.08 5.41
CA THR A 160 -14.28 -19.50 4.18
C THR A 160 -15.42 -19.25 3.21
N TYR A 161 -15.51 -18.02 2.73
CA TYR A 161 -16.64 -17.59 1.91
C TYR A 161 -16.28 -16.39 1.05
N ALA A 162 -17.02 -16.25 -0.05
CA ALA A 162 -17.01 -15.09 -0.91
C ALA A 162 -18.34 -14.35 -0.78
N ALA A 163 -18.29 -13.03 -0.71
CA ALA A 163 -19.43 -12.16 -0.60
C ALA A 163 -19.35 -11.07 -1.67
N THR A 164 -20.47 -10.77 -2.34
CA THR A 164 -20.55 -9.65 -3.29
C THR A 164 -21.46 -8.56 -2.74
N SER A 165 -20.95 -7.34 -2.65
CA SER A 165 -21.72 -6.14 -2.29
C SER A 165 -21.42 -5.04 -3.31
N GLY A 166 -22.46 -4.46 -3.91
CA GLY A 166 -22.30 -3.49 -5.00
C GLY A 166 -21.51 -4.06 -6.19
N ASN A 167 -20.45 -3.34 -6.60
CA ASN A 167 -19.52 -3.75 -7.65
C ASN A 167 -18.23 -4.40 -7.09
N THR A 168 -18.27 -4.94 -5.87
CA THR A 168 -17.08 -5.47 -5.18
C THR A 168 -17.29 -6.91 -4.73
N LEU A 169 -16.32 -7.77 -5.03
CA LEU A 169 -16.20 -9.13 -4.52
C LEU A 169 -15.19 -9.17 -3.36
N MET A 170 -15.62 -9.68 -2.22
CA MET A 170 -14.81 -9.87 -1.01
C MET A 170 -14.68 -11.36 -0.72
N ILE A 171 -13.47 -11.92 -0.82
CA ILE A 171 -13.20 -13.34 -0.55
C ILE A 171 -12.42 -13.45 0.76
N ASN A 172 -13.05 -14.04 1.77
CA ASN A 172 -12.48 -14.22 3.11
C ASN A 172 -11.99 -15.67 3.26
N ILE A 173 -10.67 -15.88 3.30
CA ILE A 173 -10.02 -17.18 3.33
C ILE A 173 -9.43 -17.47 4.71
N SER A 174 -10.05 -18.37 5.46
CA SER A 174 -9.56 -18.77 6.78
C SER A 174 -8.19 -19.42 6.70
N GLU A 175 -7.34 -19.15 7.71
CA GLU A 175 -6.02 -19.77 7.84
C GLU A 175 -6.09 -21.30 7.81
N ALA A 176 -7.15 -21.89 8.37
CA ALA A 176 -7.36 -23.34 8.36
C ALA A 176 -7.64 -23.93 6.98
N THR A 177 -7.92 -23.10 5.96
CA THR A 177 -8.37 -23.56 4.63
C THR A 177 -7.46 -23.16 3.49
N ILE A 178 -6.63 -22.12 3.65
CA ILE A 178 -5.83 -21.57 2.54
C ILE A 178 -4.85 -22.59 1.93
N LEU A 179 -4.37 -23.53 2.73
CA LEU A 179 -3.45 -24.59 2.30
C LEU A 179 -4.17 -25.88 1.85
N LEU A 180 -5.50 -25.90 1.83
CA LEU A 180 -6.25 -27.08 1.39
C LEU A 180 -6.15 -27.27 -0.13
N PRO A 181 -6.01 -28.52 -0.62
CA PRO A 181 -6.17 -28.82 -2.04
C PRO A 181 -7.49 -28.29 -2.59
N GLY A 182 -7.45 -27.63 -3.75
CA GLY A 182 -8.63 -27.05 -4.40
C GLY A 182 -9.00 -25.63 -3.93
N MET A 183 -8.34 -25.08 -2.90
CA MET A 183 -8.63 -23.71 -2.46
C MET A 183 -8.34 -22.68 -3.55
N LEU A 184 -7.16 -22.74 -4.17
CA LEU A 184 -6.81 -21.85 -5.29
C LEU A 184 -7.79 -21.99 -6.45
N GLU A 185 -8.23 -23.22 -6.76
CA GLU A 185 -9.22 -23.48 -7.81
C GLU A 185 -10.55 -22.81 -7.46
N TRP A 186 -11.04 -22.98 -6.23
CA TRP A 186 -12.27 -22.33 -5.78
C TRP A 186 -12.18 -20.80 -5.81
N VAL A 187 -11.05 -20.22 -5.36
CA VAL A 187 -10.83 -18.76 -5.45
C VAL A 187 -10.78 -18.32 -6.90
N THR A 188 -10.11 -19.07 -7.78
CA THR A 188 -10.08 -18.78 -9.22
C THR A 188 -11.49 -18.78 -9.80
N ASP A 189 -12.32 -19.76 -9.44
CA ASP A 189 -13.72 -19.82 -9.88
C ASP A 189 -14.54 -18.62 -9.39
N GLN A 190 -14.33 -18.15 -8.16
CA GLN A 190 -15.03 -16.96 -7.65
C GLN A 190 -14.57 -15.69 -8.36
N VAL A 191 -13.26 -15.54 -8.58
CA VAL A 191 -12.68 -14.36 -9.23
C VAL A 191 -13.05 -14.35 -10.71
N GLU A 192 -12.73 -15.39 -11.47
CA GLU A 192 -12.97 -15.43 -12.92
C GLU A 192 -14.44 -15.63 -13.29
N GLY A 193 -15.24 -16.23 -12.40
CA GLY A 193 -16.67 -16.45 -12.58
C GLY A 193 -17.58 -15.33 -12.06
N ARG A 194 -17.01 -14.22 -11.56
CA ARG A 194 -17.78 -13.09 -11.02
C ARG A 194 -18.70 -12.44 -12.07
N ASP A 195 -19.76 -11.79 -11.60
CA ASP A 195 -20.64 -11.01 -12.47
C ASP A 195 -19.85 -9.88 -13.16
N ALA A 196 -20.23 -9.55 -14.40
CA ALA A 196 -19.60 -8.48 -15.16
C ALA A 196 -19.78 -7.08 -14.53
N SER A 197 -20.73 -6.92 -13.60
CA SER A 197 -20.88 -5.70 -12.80
C SER A 197 -19.93 -5.61 -11.60
N VAL A 198 -19.08 -6.62 -11.37
CA VAL A 198 -18.10 -6.63 -10.29
C VAL A 198 -16.73 -6.25 -10.83
N ASP A 199 -16.30 -5.07 -10.41
CA ASP A 199 -15.10 -4.42 -10.88
C ASP A 199 -13.91 -4.63 -9.94
N HIS A 200 -14.20 -4.68 -8.64
CA HIS A 200 -13.19 -4.71 -7.58
C HIS A 200 -13.14 -6.06 -6.89
N VAL A 201 -11.93 -6.53 -6.60
CA VAL A 201 -11.71 -7.80 -5.91
C VAL A 201 -10.81 -7.57 -4.70
N ILE A 202 -11.34 -7.88 -3.53
CA ILE A 202 -10.61 -7.89 -2.26
C ILE A 202 -10.51 -9.33 -1.79
N ILE A 203 -9.30 -9.79 -1.51
CA ILE A 203 -9.05 -11.10 -0.93
C ILE A 203 -8.42 -10.89 0.44
N SER A 204 -8.93 -11.57 1.47
CA SER A 204 -8.37 -11.51 2.81
C SER A 204 -7.93 -12.89 3.29
N SER A 205 -6.81 -12.94 3.99
CA SER A 205 -6.44 -14.09 4.83
C SER A 205 -5.73 -13.62 6.09
N HIS A 206 -5.86 -14.35 7.18
CA HIS A 206 -5.31 -13.89 8.46
C HIS A 206 -3.78 -13.80 8.38
N GLN A 207 -3.11 -14.88 7.98
CA GLN A 207 -1.67 -14.88 7.75
C GLN A 207 -1.30 -14.09 6.47
N PRO A 208 -0.24 -13.28 6.48
CA PRO A 208 0.21 -12.53 5.31
C PRO A 208 0.82 -13.43 4.22
N PHE A 209 0.75 -12.97 2.97
CA PHE A 209 1.43 -13.61 1.85
C PHE A 209 2.97 -13.51 1.97
N ALA A 210 3.47 -12.29 2.17
CA ALA A 210 4.84 -12.01 2.61
C ALA A 210 4.80 -11.06 3.82
N GLY A 211 5.24 -11.54 4.99
CA GLY A 211 4.99 -10.89 6.28
C GLY A 211 6.24 -10.35 6.96
N PRO A 212 6.23 -9.11 7.52
CA PRO A 212 7.39 -8.51 8.18
C PRO A 212 7.78 -9.15 9.52
N TYR A 213 6.99 -10.05 10.11
CA TYR A 213 7.35 -10.74 11.34
C TYR A 213 7.64 -12.23 11.14
N ARG A 214 6.75 -12.98 10.49
CA ARG A 214 6.90 -14.44 10.27
C ARG A 214 7.25 -14.83 8.84
N GLY A 215 7.38 -13.87 7.94
CA GLY A 215 7.68 -14.09 6.53
C GLY A 215 6.48 -14.57 5.70
N GLY A 216 5.31 -14.75 6.31
CA GLY A 216 4.07 -15.11 5.63
C GLY A 216 4.08 -16.50 4.97
N PHE A 217 3.19 -16.70 4.00
CA PHE A 217 3.15 -17.93 3.19
C PHE A 217 4.44 -18.15 2.40
N ALA A 218 5.06 -17.10 1.86
CA ALA A 218 6.31 -17.21 1.11
C ALA A 218 7.43 -17.89 1.93
N HIS A 219 7.57 -17.51 3.20
CA HIS A 219 8.53 -18.14 4.12
C HIS A 219 8.05 -19.50 4.63
N SER A 220 6.82 -19.61 5.13
CA SER A 220 6.32 -20.86 5.74
C SER A 220 6.25 -22.02 4.76
N GLN A 221 6.00 -21.76 3.48
CA GLN A 221 5.94 -22.79 2.45
C GLN A 221 7.30 -23.06 1.79
N ALA A 222 8.38 -22.34 2.14
CA ALA A 222 9.70 -22.56 1.54
C ALA A 222 10.24 -23.98 1.77
N ASP A 223 9.88 -24.62 2.90
CA ASP A 223 10.25 -26.00 3.25
C ASP A 223 9.39 -27.09 2.58
N THR A 224 8.23 -26.73 2.01
CA THR A 224 7.22 -27.68 1.52
C THR A 224 6.96 -27.53 0.03
N LEU A 225 6.30 -26.43 -0.38
CA LEU A 225 5.80 -26.20 -1.73
C LEU A 225 6.67 -25.19 -2.50
N GLY A 226 7.37 -24.30 -1.79
CA GLY A 226 8.19 -23.25 -2.39
C GLY A 226 7.41 -22.40 -3.39
N SER A 227 8.03 -22.16 -4.55
CA SER A 227 7.46 -21.32 -5.61
C SER A 227 6.20 -21.91 -6.26
N GLU A 228 5.97 -23.22 -6.13
CA GLU A 228 4.78 -23.89 -6.66
C GLU A 228 3.50 -23.44 -5.94
N PHE A 229 3.61 -23.03 -4.67
CA PHE A 229 2.50 -22.39 -3.97
C PHE A 229 2.39 -20.91 -4.35
N VAL A 230 3.50 -20.16 -4.30
CA VAL A 230 3.47 -18.69 -4.40
C VAL A 230 2.98 -18.21 -5.76
N LYS A 231 3.57 -18.71 -6.86
CA LYS A 231 3.36 -18.13 -8.19
C LYS A 231 1.90 -18.16 -8.67
N PRO A 232 1.16 -19.28 -8.55
CA PRO A 232 -0.22 -19.30 -9.04
C PRO A 232 -1.14 -18.31 -8.33
N TRP A 233 -0.91 -18.05 -7.04
CA TRP A 233 -1.65 -17.04 -6.28
C TRP A 233 -1.29 -15.62 -6.73
N THR A 234 0.00 -15.31 -6.87
CA THR A 234 0.44 -13.97 -7.29
C THR A 234 -0.01 -13.66 -8.73
N ASP A 235 0.03 -14.64 -9.64
CA ASP A 235 -0.48 -14.54 -11.01
C ASP A 235 -1.98 -14.21 -11.04
N LEU A 236 -2.79 -14.92 -10.25
CA LEU A 236 -4.24 -14.67 -10.16
C LEU A 236 -4.52 -13.27 -9.60
N MET A 237 -3.84 -12.89 -8.51
CA MET A 237 -4.08 -11.64 -7.81
C MET A 237 -3.72 -10.42 -8.67
N ALA A 238 -2.55 -10.43 -9.31
CA ALA A 238 -2.10 -9.30 -10.13
C ALA A 238 -2.94 -9.15 -11.40
N LYS A 239 -3.29 -10.27 -12.07
CA LYS A 239 -4.15 -10.29 -13.26
C LYS A 239 -5.51 -9.63 -13.02
N HIS A 240 -6.01 -9.67 -11.79
CA HIS A 240 -7.31 -9.14 -11.42
C HIS A 240 -7.24 -7.93 -10.48
N ASP A 241 -6.07 -7.28 -10.40
CA ASP A 241 -5.86 -6.08 -9.58
C ASP A 241 -6.36 -6.23 -8.14
N VAL A 242 -6.05 -7.37 -7.53
CA VAL A 242 -6.56 -7.71 -6.19
C VAL A 242 -5.94 -6.81 -5.13
N ILE A 243 -6.75 -6.37 -4.17
CA ILE A 243 -6.23 -5.86 -2.89
C ILE A 243 -6.23 -7.01 -1.89
N PHE A 244 -5.05 -7.46 -1.49
CA PHE A 244 -4.87 -8.53 -0.53
C PHE A 244 -4.69 -8.00 0.89
N LEU A 245 -5.59 -8.40 1.80
CA LEU A 245 -5.63 -7.94 3.18
C LEU A 245 -5.18 -9.05 4.15
N SER A 246 -4.41 -8.67 5.18
CA SER A 246 -3.95 -9.60 6.21
C SER A 246 -3.87 -8.97 7.60
N GLY A 247 -3.92 -9.84 8.61
CA GLY A 247 -3.60 -9.55 10.01
C GLY A 247 -2.34 -10.29 10.43
N HIS A 248 -2.41 -10.97 11.58
CA HIS A 248 -1.47 -11.95 12.14
C HIS A 248 -0.10 -11.40 12.57
N ASP A 249 0.48 -10.53 11.75
CA ASP A 249 1.67 -9.76 12.06
C ASP A 249 1.20 -8.44 12.68
N HIS A 250 1.43 -8.28 13.99
CA HIS A 250 0.89 -7.16 14.78
C HIS A 250 1.63 -5.84 14.55
N GLN A 251 1.53 -5.35 13.32
CA GLN A 251 2.14 -4.14 12.81
C GLN A 251 1.45 -3.75 11.51
N TYR A 252 1.75 -2.55 11.04
CA TYR A 252 1.30 -2.09 9.74
C TYR A 252 2.37 -2.30 8.67
N SER A 253 1.98 -2.85 7.53
CA SER A 253 2.81 -2.77 6.32
C SER A 253 1.97 -2.76 5.05
N ARG A 254 2.37 -1.92 4.09
CA ARG A 254 1.86 -1.94 2.71
C ARG A 254 2.99 -2.24 1.74
N SER A 255 2.73 -3.19 0.86
CA SER A 255 3.64 -3.64 -0.18
C SER A 255 2.92 -3.77 -1.51
N VAL A 256 3.69 -3.80 -2.59
CA VAL A 256 3.27 -4.41 -3.86
C VAL A 256 3.97 -5.74 -4.04
N LEU A 257 3.23 -6.76 -4.50
CA LEU A 257 3.76 -8.10 -4.75
C LEU A 257 3.65 -8.47 -6.23
N TYR A 258 4.69 -9.08 -6.79
CA TYR A 258 4.83 -9.34 -8.23
C TYR A 258 4.47 -10.78 -8.63
N THR A 259 4.00 -10.95 -9.87
CA THR A 259 3.66 -12.26 -10.49
C THR A 259 4.87 -13.13 -10.79
N ASP A 260 5.92 -12.52 -11.32
CA ASP A 260 7.20 -13.15 -11.63
C ASP A 260 8.34 -12.39 -10.95
N THR A 261 9.41 -13.13 -10.63
CA THR A 261 10.69 -12.56 -10.23
C THR A 261 11.23 -11.76 -11.43
N LEU A 262 10.99 -10.44 -11.42
CA LEU A 262 11.47 -9.47 -12.41
C LEU A 262 10.92 -9.71 -13.83
N ALA A 263 9.86 -9.00 -14.20
CA ALA A 263 9.37 -8.94 -15.57
C ALA A 263 10.50 -8.53 -16.54
N GLU A 264 10.80 -9.40 -17.52
CA GLU A 264 11.84 -9.17 -18.54
C GLU A 264 11.50 -8.04 -19.54
N ASN A 265 10.28 -7.50 -19.52
CA ASN A 265 9.85 -6.48 -20.47
C ASN A 265 9.09 -5.36 -19.77
N GLY A 266 9.69 -4.17 -19.72
CA GLY A 266 9.12 -2.96 -19.13
C GLY A 266 7.90 -2.37 -19.87
N SER A 267 6.96 -3.19 -20.35
CA SER A 267 5.69 -2.71 -20.87
C SER A 267 4.64 -2.70 -19.76
N HIS A 268 4.48 -1.56 -19.10
CA HIS A 268 3.44 -1.28 -18.10
C HIS A 268 2.05 -1.11 -18.75
N ALA A 269 1.43 -2.21 -19.17
CA ALA A 269 0.03 -2.18 -19.64
C ALA A 269 -0.89 -3.21 -18.97
N ASP A 270 -0.35 -4.17 -18.22
CA ASP A 270 -1.13 -5.05 -17.34
C ASP A 270 -0.50 -4.95 -15.93
N SER A 271 -1.32 -4.95 -14.88
CA SER A 271 -0.84 -4.88 -13.49
C SER A 271 0.00 -6.12 -13.15
N ASP A 272 1.32 -6.02 -13.32
CA ASP A 272 2.28 -7.08 -12.96
C ASP A 272 2.47 -7.22 -11.43
N PHE A 273 1.68 -6.50 -10.64
CA PHE A 273 1.65 -6.59 -9.20
C PHE A 273 0.23 -6.44 -8.64
N PHE A 274 0.09 -6.75 -7.35
CA PHE A 274 -1.12 -6.48 -6.57
C PHE A 274 -0.76 -5.83 -5.22
N HIS A 275 -1.71 -5.14 -4.60
CA HIS A 275 -1.51 -4.52 -3.28
C HIS A 275 -1.60 -5.57 -2.18
N HIS A 276 -0.62 -5.58 -1.27
CA HIS A 276 -0.66 -6.39 -0.06
C HIS A 276 -0.58 -5.49 1.18
N ILE A 277 -1.61 -5.55 2.01
CA ILE A 277 -1.76 -4.73 3.21
C ILE A 277 -1.87 -5.65 4.42
N VAL A 278 -0.98 -5.43 5.38
CA VAL A 278 -1.01 -6.04 6.71
C VAL A 278 -1.42 -4.95 7.71
N ALA A 279 -2.51 -5.16 8.43
CA ALA A 279 -3.13 -4.16 9.30
C ALA A 279 -3.32 -4.65 10.76
N GLY A 280 -2.48 -5.59 11.23
CA GLY A 280 -2.71 -6.40 12.44
C GLY A 280 -2.52 -5.71 13.80
N ASN A 281 -2.60 -4.39 13.92
CA ASN A 281 -2.35 -3.70 15.20
C ASN A 281 -3.59 -3.01 15.80
N ALA A 282 -4.75 -3.69 15.77
CA ALA A 282 -5.96 -3.27 16.50
C ALA A 282 -6.02 -3.78 17.96
N SER A 283 -4.87 -4.08 18.58
CA SER A 283 -4.73 -4.53 19.97
C SER A 283 -3.47 -3.98 20.62
N GLU A 284 -3.31 -4.16 21.94
CA GLU A 284 -2.07 -3.79 22.67
C GLU A 284 -0.87 -4.67 22.35
N LYS A 285 -1.08 -5.71 21.54
CA LYS A 285 -0.01 -6.59 21.09
C LYS A 285 0.63 -5.97 19.85
N SER A 286 1.95 -5.92 19.84
CA SER A 286 2.71 -5.42 18.70
C SER A 286 3.95 -6.27 18.47
N TYR A 287 4.38 -6.36 17.21
CA TYR A 287 5.60 -7.07 16.83
C TYR A 287 6.65 -6.12 16.29
N TYR A 288 7.90 -6.49 16.52
CA TYR A 288 9.04 -5.82 15.91
C TYR A 288 9.24 -6.31 14.48
N LEU A 289 9.92 -5.51 13.67
CA LEU A 289 10.36 -5.94 12.34
C LEU A 289 11.38 -7.07 12.46
N ARG A 290 10.96 -8.30 12.19
CA ARG A 290 11.78 -9.51 12.34
C ARG A 290 12.27 -10.02 10.99
N GLN A 291 11.34 -10.24 10.07
CA GLN A 291 11.61 -10.72 8.72
C GLN A 291 11.66 -9.51 7.79
N GLY A 292 12.76 -9.38 7.06
CA GLY A 292 12.93 -8.28 6.11
C GLY A 292 12.09 -8.45 4.86
N GLU A 293 12.34 -7.59 3.88
CA GLU A 293 11.65 -7.62 2.59
C GLU A 293 12.03 -8.87 1.76
N PHE A 294 11.05 -9.52 1.14
CA PHE A 294 11.26 -10.58 0.16
C PHE A 294 11.50 -9.95 -1.22
N GLU A 295 12.68 -9.35 -1.39
CA GLU A 295 13.02 -8.39 -2.45
C GLU A 295 12.79 -8.83 -3.91
N GLN A 296 12.64 -10.14 -4.20
CA GLN A 296 12.31 -10.60 -5.56
C GLN A 296 10.81 -10.61 -5.87
N ILE A 297 9.95 -10.67 -4.85
CA ILE A 297 8.50 -10.77 -5.01
C ILE A 297 7.74 -9.64 -4.31
N GLN A 298 8.42 -8.80 -3.52
CA GLN A 298 7.81 -7.78 -2.67
C GLN A 298 8.61 -6.48 -2.74
N SER A 299 7.91 -5.36 -2.91
CA SER A 299 8.43 -4.01 -2.66
C SER A 299 7.63 -3.32 -1.56
N TRP A 300 8.31 -2.95 -0.47
CA TRP A 300 7.75 -2.23 0.66
C TRP A 300 7.58 -0.76 0.34
N VAL A 301 6.35 -0.31 0.52
CA VAL A 301 5.94 1.07 0.29
C VAL A 301 5.79 1.80 1.62
N MET A 302 5.22 1.13 2.62
CA MET A 302 5.03 1.69 3.94
C MET A 302 5.13 0.64 5.04
N PHE A 303 5.70 1.01 6.19
CA PHE A 303 5.78 0.17 7.37
C PHE A 303 5.70 1.03 8.63
N ARG A 304 4.97 0.54 9.63
CA ARG A 304 4.91 1.18 10.95
C ARG A 304 4.65 0.14 12.03
N THR A 305 5.38 0.27 13.13
CA THR A 305 5.18 -0.51 14.35
C THR A 305 5.58 0.33 15.55
N THR A 306 5.06 0.00 16.74
CA THR A 306 5.61 0.43 18.03
C THR A 306 5.48 -0.72 19.02
N MET A 307 6.58 -1.12 19.65
CA MET A 307 6.61 -2.23 20.60
C MET A 307 7.37 -1.81 21.86
N GLN A 308 6.66 -1.69 22.98
CA GLN A 308 7.24 -1.29 24.28
C GLN A 308 8.18 -2.37 24.88
N GLY A 309 8.07 -3.62 24.44
CA GLY A 309 8.57 -4.78 25.17
C GLY A 309 9.44 -5.76 24.39
N ARG A 310 10.63 -5.34 23.90
CA ARG A 310 11.62 -6.28 23.32
C ARG A 310 12.90 -6.36 24.14
N THR A 311 13.24 -7.56 24.59
CA THR A 311 14.55 -7.87 25.18
C THR A 311 15.23 -8.92 24.31
N LEU A 312 16.41 -8.60 23.82
CA LEU A 312 17.24 -9.57 23.09
C LEU A 312 17.64 -10.71 24.05
N ASP A 313 17.54 -11.95 23.60
CA ASP A 313 18.02 -13.11 24.35
C ASP A 313 19.55 -13.08 24.37
N ALA A 314 20.11 -12.84 25.56
CA ALA A 314 21.55 -12.82 25.78
C ALA A 314 22.24 -14.13 25.37
N ASN A 315 21.52 -15.26 25.34
CA ASN A 315 22.05 -16.54 24.88
C ASN A 315 22.10 -16.66 23.35
N ASN A 316 21.34 -15.82 22.64
CA ASN A 316 21.34 -15.73 21.17
C ASN A 316 22.21 -14.59 20.67
N ARG A 317 22.88 -13.84 21.56
CA ARG A 317 23.82 -12.79 21.17
C ARG A 317 24.93 -13.39 20.31
N ARG A 318 25.13 -12.79 19.14
CA ARG A 318 26.17 -13.21 18.20
C ARG A 318 27.40 -12.32 18.26
N ASP A 319 28.54 -12.85 17.87
CA ASP A 319 29.84 -12.17 17.92
C ASP A 319 29.89 -10.96 16.96
N GLU A 320 29.12 -11.01 15.88
CA GLU A 320 29.01 -9.92 14.90
C GLU A 320 28.15 -8.73 15.37
N TRP A 321 27.39 -8.86 16.47
CA TRP A 321 26.55 -7.78 16.99
C TRP A 321 27.36 -6.86 17.91
N THR A 322 27.59 -5.63 17.45
CA THR A 322 28.27 -4.60 18.26
C THR A 322 27.39 -4.16 19.43
N ASP A 323 28.00 -3.66 20.50
CA ASP A 323 27.25 -3.10 21.65
C ASP A 323 26.33 -1.94 21.23
N GLU A 324 26.72 -1.18 20.20
CA GLU A 324 25.91 -0.11 19.64
C GLU A 324 24.66 -0.62 18.93
N MET A 325 24.78 -1.69 18.12
CA MET A 325 23.62 -2.31 17.48
C MET A 325 22.63 -2.88 18.51
N VAL A 326 23.16 -3.51 19.56
CA VAL A 326 22.35 -4.03 20.68
C VAL A 326 21.65 -2.89 21.40
N ALA A 327 22.37 -1.84 21.78
CA ALA A 327 21.80 -0.68 22.45
C ALA A 327 20.70 0.00 21.60
N ARG A 328 20.88 0.07 20.28
CA ARG A 328 19.86 0.61 19.36
C ARG A 328 18.60 -0.25 19.30
N ASP A 329 18.73 -1.57 19.27
CA ASP A 329 17.58 -2.50 19.30
C ASP A 329 16.85 -2.51 20.65
N GLU A 330 17.51 -2.09 21.73
CA GLU A 330 16.95 -1.97 23.08
C GLU A 330 16.21 -0.66 23.34
N LEU A 331 16.38 0.37 22.48
CA LEU A 331 15.58 1.60 22.53
C LEU A 331 14.11 1.27 22.25
N ARG A 332 13.20 1.84 23.06
CA ARG A 332 11.76 1.50 23.03
C ARG A 332 10.91 2.77 23.03
N PRO A 333 9.82 2.81 22.25
CA PRO A 333 8.81 3.83 22.42
C PRO A 333 8.14 3.69 23.80
N ASP A 334 7.64 4.80 24.33
CA ASP A 334 6.83 4.86 25.55
C ASP A 334 5.32 4.72 25.25
N GLN A 335 4.95 4.61 23.98
CA GLN A 335 3.57 4.50 23.49
C GLN A 335 3.32 3.14 22.84
N VAL A 336 2.04 2.78 22.76
CA VAL A 336 1.48 1.70 21.94
C VAL A 336 0.74 2.34 20.77
N GLN A 337 0.92 1.77 19.59
CA GLN A 337 0.29 2.22 18.37
C GLN A 337 -0.93 1.36 18.06
N ILE A 338 -2.04 2.02 17.77
CA ILE A 338 -3.20 1.39 17.14
C ILE A 338 -3.38 1.95 15.74
N ASN A 339 -3.79 1.11 14.79
CA ASN A 339 -4.13 1.51 13.43
C ASN A 339 -5.63 1.36 13.16
N ALA A 340 -6.11 2.19 12.23
CA ALA A 340 -7.42 2.06 11.61
C ALA A 340 -7.23 2.35 10.13
N SER A 341 -7.83 1.55 9.25
CA SER A 341 -7.70 1.76 7.80
C SER A 341 -8.95 1.33 7.07
N TRP A 342 -9.17 1.92 5.90
CA TRP A 342 -10.32 1.59 5.08
C TRP A 342 -10.05 1.80 3.60
N ILE A 343 -10.93 1.21 2.81
CA ILE A 343 -11.02 1.38 1.37
C ILE A 343 -12.36 2.06 1.07
N THR A 344 -12.34 3.16 0.33
CA THR A 344 -13.52 3.78 -0.29
C THR A 344 -13.56 3.37 -1.75
N ILE A 345 -14.70 2.89 -2.22
CA ILE A 345 -14.94 2.47 -3.59
C ILE A 345 -16.05 3.35 -4.15
N THR A 346 -15.75 4.13 -5.19
CA THR A 346 -16.71 4.95 -5.93
C THR A 346 -16.66 4.60 -7.39
N ASP A 347 -17.63 3.81 -7.88
CA ASP A 347 -17.62 3.24 -9.22
C ASP A 347 -16.27 2.55 -9.53
N ASP A 348 -15.45 3.09 -10.44
CA ASP A 348 -14.12 2.55 -10.81
C ASP A 348 -12.96 3.06 -9.93
N LEU A 349 -13.22 4.02 -9.03
CA LEU A 349 -12.24 4.62 -8.14
C LEU A 349 -12.12 3.83 -6.84
N VAL A 350 -10.88 3.53 -6.44
CA VAL A 350 -10.53 2.96 -5.15
C VAL A 350 -9.58 3.90 -4.43
N GLU A 351 -9.99 4.36 -3.25
CA GLU A 351 -9.15 5.17 -2.36
C GLU A 351 -8.88 4.40 -1.09
N TYR A 352 -7.63 4.33 -0.68
CA TYR A 352 -7.23 3.72 0.57
C TYR A 352 -6.66 4.77 1.51
N GLU A 353 -7.00 4.68 2.78
CA GLU A 353 -6.43 5.51 3.84
C GLU A 353 -6.10 4.66 5.07
N ALA A 354 -4.96 4.94 5.70
CA ALA A 354 -4.58 4.37 6.98
C ALA A 354 -4.24 5.47 7.98
N TYR A 355 -4.73 5.29 9.20
CA TYR A 355 -4.57 6.18 10.34
C TYR A 355 -3.90 5.44 11.48
N TYR A 356 -3.17 6.20 12.29
CA TYR A 356 -2.65 5.71 13.56
C TYR A 356 -2.99 6.65 14.70
N ASP A 357 -2.99 6.10 15.90
CA ASP A 357 -2.89 6.84 17.15
C ASP A 357 -1.81 6.21 18.02
N ASP A 358 -1.07 7.03 18.75
CA ASP A 358 -0.02 6.60 19.67
C ASP A 358 -0.45 6.94 21.09
N LEU A 359 -0.75 5.91 21.89
CA LEU A 359 -1.33 6.05 23.23
C LEU A 359 -0.37 5.54 24.29
N ALA A 360 -0.39 6.14 25.47
CA ALA A 360 0.33 5.56 26.61
C ALA A 360 -0.43 4.35 27.18
N ASP A 361 -1.77 4.42 27.20
CA ASP A 361 -2.68 3.41 27.72
C ASP A 361 -4.02 3.45 26.96
N SER A 362 -4.59 2.28 26.65
CA SER A 362 -5.84 2.20 25.89
C SER A 362 -7.06 2.78 26.63
N ALA A 363 -6.99 2.91 27.96
CA ALA A 363 -8.02 3.58 28.75
C ALA A 363 -8.14 5.08 28.43
N GLU A 364 -7.15 5.69 27.78
CA GLU A 364 -7.20 7.10 27.36
C GLU A 364 -8.31 7.37 26.34
N TRP A 365 -8.64 6.39 25.48
CA TRP A 365 -9.74 6.52 24.52
C TRP A 365 -11.11 6.67 25.19
N LEU A 366 -11.33 6.01 26.33
CA LEU A 366 -12.56 6.16 27.11
C LEU A 366 -12.73 7.57 27.70
N ALA A 367 -11.65 8.35 27.81
CA ALA A 367 -11.65 9.66 28.45
C ALA A 367 -11.72 10.85 27.47
N GLY A 368 -11.31 10.66 26.21
CA GLY A 368 -11.15 11.77 25.26
C GLY A 368 -11.24 11.45 23.76
N GLY A 369 -11.44 10.18 23.36
CA GLY A 369 -11.36 9.76 21.96
C GLY A 369 -9.91 9.65 21.44
N GLY A 370 -9.74 9.21 20.20
CA GLY A 370 -8.43 9.05 19.55
C GLY A 370 -7.97 10.27 18.76
N ASP A 371 -6.66 10.49 18.72
CA ASP A 371 -6.00 11.53 17.92
C ASP A 371 -5.47 10.93 16.61
N TRP A 372 -6.42 10.52 15.75
CA TRP A 372 -6.17 9.81 14.51
C TRP A 372 -5.40 10.64 13.49
N LYS A 373 -4.22 10.16 13.10
CA LYS A 373 -3.32 10.79 12.13
C LYS A 373 -3.23 9.94 10.87
N LEU A 374 -3.58 10.51 9.71
CA LEU A 374 -3.38 9.86 8.41
C LEU A 374 -1.89 9.61 8.23
N PHE A 375 -1.46 8.43 7.80
CA PHE A 375 -0.04 8.15 7.55
C PHE A 375 0.25 7.38 6.27
N ASP A 376 -0.77 6.77 5.67
CA ASP A 376 -0.64 6.10 4.38
C ASP A 376 -1.92 6.30 3.57
N ARG A 377 -1.76 6.38 2.25
CA ARG A 377 -2.87 6.44 1.30
C ARG A 377 -2.42 6.00 -0.09
N PHE A 378 -3.39 5.59 -0.90
CA PHE A 378 -3.22 5.50 -2.35
C PHE A 378 -4.57 5.64 -3.05
N THR A 379 -4.52 5.98 -4.34
CA THR A 379 -5.66 5.97 -5.24
C THR A 379 -5.39 5.00 -6.38
N ASN A 380 -6.36 4.16 -6.71
CA ASN A 380 -6.33 3.28 -7.88
C ASN A 380 -7.59 3.51 -8.72
N THR A 381 -7.41 3.49 -10.04
CA THR A 381 -8.47 3.43 -11.05
C THR A 381 -8.14 2.32 -12.03
N LYS A 382 -9.11 1.86 -12.83
CA LYS A 382 -8.83 0.87 -13.90
C LYS A 382 -7.92 1.42 -15.00
N ASP A 383 -8.03 2.71 -15.29
CA ASP A 383 -7.21 3.40 -16.28
C ASP A 383 -6.06 4.10 -15.56
N ARG A 384 -4.98 3.37 -15.27
CA ARG A 384 -3.82 3.94 -14.57
C ARG A 384 -2.49 3.43 -15.07
N CYS A 385 -1.44 4.17 -14.71
CA CYS A 385 -0.06 3.73 -14.86
C CYS A 385 0.65 3.82 -13.52
N ASP A 386 1.35 2.77 -13.14
CA ASP A 386 2.02 2.65 -11.85
C ASP A 386 3.53 2.51 -12.03
N LYS A 387 4.30 3.05 -11.09
CA LYS A 387 5.74 2.83 -11.03
C LYS A 387 6.23 2.78 -9.58
N VAL A 388 7.05 1.78 -9.28
CA VAL A 388 7.79 1.72 -8.00
C VAL A 388 9.07 2.53 -8.13
N ILE A 389 9.24 3.52 -7.25
CA ILE A 389 10.39 4.44 -7.25
C ILE A 389 11.27 4.16 -6.05
N PHE A 390 12.51 3.78 -6.31
CA PHE A 390 13.49 3.49 -5.29
C PHE A 390 14.04 4.78 -4.67
N PRO A 391 14.43 4.74 -3.39
CA PRO A 391 15.05 5.89 -2.75
C PRO A 391 16.50 6.09 -3.21
N THR A 392 16.97 7.34 -3.23
CA THR A 392 18.32 7.69 -3.69
C THR A 392 19.46 7.15 -2.81
N SER A 393 19.17 6.62 -1.61
CA SER A 393 20.15 5.93 -0.75
C SER A 393 20.54 4.53 -1.22
N VAL A 394 19.74 3.88 -2.08
CA VAL A 394 20.05 2.52 -2.50
C VAL A 394 21.26 2.56 -3.43
N ALA A 395 22.36 1.95 -3.01
CA ALA A 395 23.57 1.92 -3.81
C ALA A 395 23.34 1.13 -5.11
N SER A 396 23.83 1.66 -6.24
CA SER A 396 23.69 1.01 -7.55
C SER A 396 24.33 -0.38 -7.63
N VAL A 397 25.32 -0.64 -6.77
CA VAL A 397 26.03 -1.93 -6.65
C VAL A 397 25.26 -2.99 -5.84
N SER A 398 24.18 -2.62 -5.15
CA SER A 398 23.40 -3.52 -4.32
C SER A 398 22.33 -4.32 -5.10
N VAL A 399 22.21 -4.12 -6.42
CA VAL A 399 21.13 -4.71 -7.23
C VAL A 399 21.63 -5.12 -8.62
N GLU A 400 20.97 -6.14 -9.19
CA GLU A 400 21.14 -6.59 -10.57
C GLU A 400 20.90 -5.43 -11.57
N ALA A 401 21.73 -5.39 -12.61
CA ALA A 401 21.93 -4.31 -13.56
C ALA A 401 20.65 -3.59 -14.06
N GLY A 402 20.25 -2.50 -13.37
CA GLY A 402 19.30 -1.50 -13.90
C GLY A 402 17.88 -1.52 -13.36
N LEU A 403 17.60 -2.23 -12.25
CA LEU A 403 16.25 -2.30 -11.65
C LEU A 403 15.99 -1.28 -10.53
N ILE A 404 17.01 -0.54 -10.10
CA ILE A 404 16.81 0.64 -9.25
C ILE A 404 16.52 1.80 -10.18
N ASP A 405 15.30 2.31 -10.08
CA ASP A 405 14.94 3.58 -10.68
C ASP A 405 14.51 4.53 -9.57
N THR A 406 15.34 5.56 -9.34
CA THR A 406 15.07 6.60 -8.36
C THR A 406 14.30 7.77 -8.94
N ASN A 407 14.10 7.80 -10.27
CA ASN A 407 13.52 8.91 -10.99
C ASN A 407 12.01 8.72 -11.19
N TYR A 408 11.24 9.80 -11.06
CA TYR A 408 9.80 9.80 -11.27
C TYR A 408 9.39 9.65 -12.73
N GLN A 409 10.31 9.80 -13.69
CA GLN A 409 10.03 9.77 -15.12
C GLN A 409 9.27 8.50 -15.53
N MET A 410 8.16 8.68 -16.22
CA MET A 410 7.30 7.58 -16.70
C MET A 410 7.10 7.67 -18.20
N SER A 411 6.76 6.53 -18.82
CA SER A 411 6.24 6.50 -20.18
C SER A 411 4.92 7.26 -20.28
N ASP A 412 4.51 7.60 -21.51
CA ASP A 412 3.20 8.18 -21.78
C ASP A 412 2.09 7.31 -21.16
N CYS A 413 1.30 7.90 -20.27
CA CYS A 413 0.13 7.30 -19.66
C CYS A 413 -1.13 7.84 -20.33
N TYR A 414 -1.96 6.95 -20.89
CA TYR A 414 -3.15 7.32 -21.64
C TYR A 414 -4.40 6.98 -20.84
N SER A 415 -5.38 7.89 -20.85
CA SER A 415 -6.75 7.57 -20.42
C SER A 415 -7.46 6.70 -21.46
N SER A 416 -8.60 6.11 -21.09
CA SER A 416 -9.45 5.36 -22.04
C SER A 416 -9.97 6.22 -23.21
N SER A 417 -10.06 7.54 -23.05
CA SER A 417 -10.42 8.46 -24.14
C SER A 417 -9.23 8.91 -25.01
N GLY A 418 -8.00 8.60 -24.59
CA GLY A 418 -6.76 8.92 -25.29
C GLY A 418 -6.09 10.23 -24.86
N THR A 419 -6.52 10.86 -23.76
CA THR A 419 -5.79 11.95 -23.11
C THR A 419 -4.46 11.41 -22.59
N MET A 420 -3.37 12.16 -22.76
CA MET A 420 -2.03 11.71 -22.36
C MET A 420 -1.48 12.58 -21.24
N ALA A 421 -0.87 11.93 -20.25
CA ALA A 421 -0.01 12.57 -19.28
C ALA A 421 1.17 11.65 -18.92
N ARG A 422 2.21 12.23 -18.34
CA ARG A 422 3.37 11.48 -17.80
C ARG A 422 4.13 12.33 -16.81
N LEU A 423 5.02 11.69 -16.07
CA LEU A 423 6.04 12.39 -15.29
C LEU A 423 7.33 12.51 -16.13
N LEU A 424 7.90 13.71 -16.22
CA LEU A 424 9.09 13.98 -17.03
C LEU A 424 10.40 13.95 -16.23
N ASP A 425 10.35 14.31 -14.95
CA ASP A 425 11.54 14.46 -14.11
C ASP A 425 11.16 14.47 -12.61
N GLY A 426 12.19 14.38 -11.77
CA GLY A 426 12.13 14.35 -10.31
C GLY A 426 12.72 13.06 -9.75
N GLU A 427 13.05 13.06 -8.45
CA GLU A 427 13.73 11.94 -7.79
C GLU A 427 13.17 11.69 -6.38
N ASN A 428 13.14 10.43 -5.95
CA ASN A 428 12.75 10.04 -4.59
C ASN A 428 13.88 10.33 -3.58
N ASN A 429 13.91 11.56 -3.08
CA ASN A 429 14.89 12.02 -2.10
C ASN A 429 14.32 12.07 -0.67
N VAL A 430 13.00 12.00 -0.51
CA VAL A 430 12.32 11.93 0.78
C VAL A 430 11.64 10.57 0.94
N TYR A 431 12.20 9.73 1.79
CA TYR A 431 11.77 8.35 2.05
C TYR A 431 11.90 7.95 3.51
N ASN A 432 11.10 6.98 3.92
CA ASN A 432 11.12 6.44 5.28
C ASN A 432 12.13 5.29 5.39
N ARG A 433 12.65 5.07 6.59
CA ARG A 433 13.64 4.06 6.91
C ARG A 433 13.23 3.24 8.11
N VAL A 434 13.49 1.93 8.07
CA VAL A 434 13.26 1.03 9.21
C VAL A 434 14.38 0.02 9.35
N ASP A 435 14.86 -0.20 10.58
CA ASP A 435 15.80 -1.27 10.88
C ASP A 435 15.10 -2.62 11.01
N GLN A 436 15.67 -3.65 10.37
CA GLN A 436 15.39 -5.03 10.73
C GLN A 436 16.01 -5.37 12.09
N GLY A 437 15.28 -6.10 12.93
CA GLY A 437 15.77 -6.62 14.20
C GLY A 437 17.02 -7.49 14.07
N LEU A 438 17.91 -7.39 15.06
CA LEU A 438 19.08 -8.28 15.18
C LEU A 438 18.66 -9.76 15.24
N GLU A 439 17.75 -10.08 16.16
CA GLU A 439 17.02 -11.34 16.14
C GLU A 439 15.99 -11.32 15.02
N GLY A 440 15.99 -12.33 14.15
CA GLY A 440 15.01 -12.44 13.07
C GLY A 440 15.59 -12.48 11.67
N ALA A 441 16.75 -11.88 11.47
CA ALA A 441 17.54 -12.05 10.25
C ALA A 441 17.71 -13.56 9.99
N ASP A 442 17.18 -14.06 8.87
CA ASP A 442 17.19 -15.49 8.61
C ASP A 442 18.60 -15.94 8.22
N TYR A 443 19.26 -16.59 9.16
CA TYR A 443 20.54 -17.23 8.91
C TYR A 443 20.27 -18.57 8.24
N MET A 444 20.63 -18.68 6.97
CA MET A 444 20.47 -19.87 6.15
C MET A 444 21.53 -20.90 6.54
N THR A 445 21.29 -21.59 7.66
CA THR A 445 22.24 -22.55 8.23
C THR A 445 21.98 -23.99 7.78
N GLY A 446 22.96 -24.86 7.97
CA GLY A 446 22.84 -26.29 7.73
C GLY A 446 21.77 -27.04 8.55
N SER A 447 21.16 -26.42 9.58
CA SER A 447 20.06 -27.04 10.34
C SER A 447 18.70 -26.92 9.65
N LYS A 448 18.57 -26.08 8.62
CA LYS A 448 17.36 -25.96 7.80
C LYS A 448 17.35 -27.02 6.70
N GLY A 449 16.16 -27.47 6.31
CA GLY A 449 15.97 -28.52 5.31
C GLY A 449 16.53 -28.14 3.93
N PRO A 450 16.92 -29.12 3.09
CA PRO A 450 17.41 -28.84 1.74
C PRO A 450 16.44 -28.03 0.87
N LEU A 451 15.12 -28.24 1.03
CA LEU A 451 14.10 -27.52 0.27
C LEU A 451 14.08 -26.03 0.63
N TYR A 452 14.04 -25.68 1.91
CA TYR A 452 14.16 -24.30 2.36
C TYR A 452 15.45 -23.63 1.88
N ARG A 453 16.58 -24.34 1.98
CA ARG A 453 17.87 -23.85 1.50
C ARG A 453 17.91 -23.59 0.00
N ASN A 454 17.04 -24.24 -0.77
CA ASN A 454 16.91 -24.03 -2.21
C ASN A 454 15.82 -23.01 -2.58
N ASN A 455 14.78 -22.86 -1.76
CA ASN A 455 13.61 -22.07 -2.09
C ASN A 455 13.65 -20.65 -1.53
N LEU A 456 14.07 -20.45 -0.27
CA LEU A 456 14.10 -19.11 0.31
C LEU A 456 15.01 -18.14 -0.47
N PRO A 457 16.20 -18.55 -0.96
CA PRO A 457 17.04 -17.69 -1.80
C PRO A 457 16.36 -17.19 -3.08
N LYS A 458 15.33 -17.87 -3.58
CA LYS A 458 14.56 -17.44 -4.76
C LYS A 458 13.63 -16.25 -4.49
N TYR A 459 13.51 -15.85 -3.23
CA TYR A 459 12.71 -14.68 -2.86
C TYR A 459 13.57 -13.50 -2.39
N LEU A 460 14.90 -13.69 -2.29
CA LEU A 460 15.87 -12.71 -1.80
C LEU A 460 16.79 -12.28 -2.94
N LYS A 461 17.22 -11.02 -3.02
CA LYS A 461 18.21 -10.63 -4.05
C LYS A 461 19.57 -11.21 -3.71
N HIS A 462 20.20 -11.83 -4.71
CA HIS A 462 21.57 -12.33 -4.63
C HIS A 462 22.43 -11.75 -5.75
N GLN A 463 23.71 -11.52 -5.46
CA GLN A 463 24.68 -10.99 -6.41
C GLN A 463 24.81 -11.91 -7.64
N ALA A 464 24.82 -11.31 -8.82
CA ALA A 464 25.16 -11.96 -10.07
C ALA A 464 26.69 -11.96 -10.32
N GLU A 465 27.24 -13.03 -10.89
CA GLU A 465 28.60 -12.97 -11.46
C GLU A 465 28.56 -12.19 -12.78
N ILE A 466 29.23 -11.03 -12.81
CA ILE A 466 29.41 -10.24 -14.03
C ILE A 466 30.56 -10.87 -14.82
N THR A 467 30.27 -11.51 -15.96
CA THR A 467 31.34 -11.91 -16.88
C THR A 467 31.91 -10.69 -17.60
N SER A 468 33.17 -10.37 -17.34
CA SER A 468 33.91 -9.24 -17.93
C SER A 468 34.00 -9.37 -19.47
N GLY A 469 33.16 -8.65 -20.21
CA GLY A 469 33.12 -8.79 -21.67
C GLY A 469 32.69 -7.57 -22.51
N ALA A 470 32.36 -6.41 -21.94
CA ALA A 470 31.94 -5.27 -22.76
C ALA A 470 32.26 -3.91 -22.11
N ASP A 471 33.47 -3.42 -22.37
CA ASP A 471 33.81 -1.99 -22.28
C ASP A 471 33.14 -1.24 -23.45
N ASN A 472 32.50 -0.09 -23.18
CA ASN A 472 32.10 0.99 -24.11
C ASN A 472 30.60 1.26 -24.36
N GLN A 473 29.75 1.38 -23.33
CA GLN A 473 28.57 2.26 -23.45
C GLN A 473 28.35 3.01 -22.12
N SER A 474 28.10 4.32 -22.20
CA SER A 474 27.91 5.19 -21.04
C SER A 474 26.48 5.11 -20.51
N ASP A 475 26.34 4.99 -19.18
CA ASP A 475 25.10 4.78 -18.42
C ASP A 475 24.03 5.88 -18.56
N ARG A 476 24.26 6.96 -19.32
CA ARG A 476 23.32 8.09 -19.47
C ARG A 476 22.34 7.96 -20.64
N ASP A 477 22.52 6.97 -21.52
CA ASP A 477 21.67 6.78 -22.71
C ASP A 477 20.67 5.61 -22.58
N TYR A 478 20.56 4.99 -21.39
CA TYR A 478 19.52 4.00 -21.11
C TYR A 478 18.28 4.70 -20.55
N GLN A 479 17.41 5.16 -21.45
CA GLN A 479 16.00 5.32 -21.09
C GLN A 479 15.41 3.91 -20.92
N VAL A 480 14.76 3.66 -19.78
CA VAL A 480 13.84 2.54 -19.62
C VAL A 480 12.59 2.86 -20.44
N ASP A 481 12.76 2.88 -21.76
CA ASP A 481 11.70 2.74 -22.74
C ASP A 481 11.41 1.24 -22.79
N GLY A 482 10.20 0.87 -22.40
CA GLY A 482 9.66 -0.49 -22.28
C GLY A 482 9.78 -1.43 -23.48
N THR A 483 10.60 -1.13 -24.49
CA THR A 483 10.76 -1.95 -25.70
C THR A 483 12.09 -2.67 -25.83
N LYS A 484 13.07 -2.50 -24.92
CA LYS A 484 14.35 -3.24 -24.97
C LYS A 484 14.93 -3.56 -23.59
N MET A 485 14.37 -4.57 -22.93
CA MET A 485 15.01 -5.22 -21.78
C MET A 485 15.23 -6.71 -22.10
N MET A 486 16.44 -7.17 -21.79
CA MET A 486 16.93 -8.54 -21.68
C MET A 486 16.29 -9.64 -22.55
N GLY A 487 16.88 -9.90 -23.73
CA GLY A 487 16.78 -11.23 -24.32
C GLY A 487 17.85 -12.16 -23.73
N PHE A 488 17.54 -13.44 -23.50
CA PHE A 488 18.47 -14.53 -23.14
C PHE A 488 19.76 -14.62 -23.99
N ASN A 489 19.84 -13.91 -25.12
CA ASN A 489 21.02 -13.80 -25.97
C ASN A 489 21.86 -12.53 -25.72
N HIS A 490 21.64 -11.81 -24.63
CA HIS A 490 22.44 -10.63 -24.28
C HIS A 490 23.86 -11.05 -23.87
N PRO A 491 24.93 -10.32 -24.27
CA PRO A 491 26.33 -10.62 -23.88
C PRO A 491 26.63 -10.43 -22.39
N LYS A 492 25.63 -10.08 -21.58
CA LYS A 492 25.63 -10.11 -20.10
C LYS A 492 24.50 -11.01 -19.55
N GLY A 493 24.18 -12.11 -20.25
CA GLY A 493 23.20 -13.08 -19.77
C GLY A 493 23.73 -13.82 -18.54
N PHE A 494 22.90 -13.94 -17.51
CA PHE A 494 23.26 -14.56 -16.23
C PHE A 494 22.75 -16.01 -16.15
N GLU A 495 23.61 -16.93 -15.73
CA GLU A 495 23.18 -18.21 -15.15
C GLU A 495 23.25 -18.08 -13.62
N LEU A 496 22.13 -18.26 -12.93
CA LEU A 496 22.16 -18.71 -11.54
C LEU A 496 22.79 -20.10 -11.56
N SER A 497 24.11 -20.18 -11.37
CA SER A 497 24.73 -21.49 -11.23
C SER A 497 24.06 -22.18 -10.05
N SER A 498 23.63 -23.41 -10.28
CA SER A 498 23.04 -24.36 -9.32
C SER A 498 23.93 -24.66 -8.09
N GLY A 499 24.96 -23.85 -7.83
CA GLY A 499 25.97 -24.03 -6.80
C GLY A 499 25.47 -24.00 -5.36
N PHE A 500 24.25 -23.53 -5.08
CA PHE A 500 23.66 -23.69 -3.73
C PHE A 500 23.37 -25.16 -3.39
N ALA A 501 23.11 -26.00 -4.38
CA ALA A 501 22.93 -27.43 -4.21
C ALA A 501 24.30 -28.11 -3.97
N GLY A 502 24.81 -27.99 -2.75
CA GLY A 502 26.06 -28.63 -2.33
C GLY A 502 26.96 -27.79 -1.43
N LEU A 503 26.64 -26.52 -1.19
CA LEU A 503 27.39 -25.70 -0.24
C LEU A 503 27.18 -26.23 1.19
N THR A 504 28.27 -26.65 1.83
CA THR A 504 28.35 -26.93 3.27
C THR A 504 28.58 -25.66 4.10
N THR A 505 28.54 -24.47 3.46
CA THR A 505 28.79 -23.17 4.08
C THR A 505 27.46 -22.48 4.38
N ASP A 506 27.32 -21.98 5.62
CA ASP A 506 26.20 -21.17 6.05
C ASP A 506 26.18 -19.83 5.28
N VAL A 507 25.01 -19.39 4.82
CA VAL A 507 24.83 -18.04 4.27
C VAL A 507 24.29 -17.14 5.38
N TYR A 508 25.04 -16.10 5.70
CA TYR A 508 24.72 -15.17 6.77
C TYR A 508 23.96 -13.97 6.19
N TRP A 509 22.68 -13.87 6.52
CA TRP A 509 21.92 -12.65 6.29
C TRP A 509 22.21 -11.68 7.44
N PHE A 510 22.72 -10.50 7.12
CA PHE A 510 22.98 -9.47 8.13
C PHE A 510 21.74 -8.59 8.30
N PRO A 511 21.37 -8.21 9.54
CA PRO A 511 20.28 -7.26 9.76
C PRO A 511 20.50 -6.00 8.92
N HIS A 512 19.49 -5.64 8.13
CA HIS A 512 19.57 -4.52 7.19
C HIS A 512 18.62 -3.41 7.60
N THR A 513 18.87 -2.23 7.03
CA THR A 513 17.97 -1.10 7.15
C THR A 513 17.27 -0.92 5.82
N ILE A 514 15.95 -1.00 5.84
CA ILE A 514 15.10 -0.92 4.66
C ILE A 514 14.79 0.55 4.43
N ASP A 515 15.07 1.02 3.22
CA ASP A 515 14.55 2.30 2.74
C ASP A 515 13.27 1.99 1.95
N MET A 516 12.17 2.62 2.34
CA MET A 516 10.86 2.39 1.73
C MET A 516 10.79 3.02 0.34
N LYS A 517 10.16 2.32 -0.60
CA LYS A 517 9.96 2.77 -1.97
C LYS A 517 8.67 3.56 -2.06
N LYS A 518 8.52 4.38 -3.09
CA LYS A 518 7.21 4.95 -3.48
C LYS A 518 6.53 4.01 -4.46
N LEU A 519 5.21 3.91 -4.35
CA LEU A 519 4.38 3.47 -5.46
C LEU A 519 3.70 4.73 -5.98
N VAL A 520 4.12 5.19 -7.15
CA VAL A 520 3.56 6.37 -7.80
C VAL A 520 2.56 5.93 -8.86
N SER A 521 1.37 6.52 -8.81
CA SER A 521 0.26 6.17 -9.69
C SER A 521 -0.27 7.40 -10.40
N LEU A 522 -0.46 7.28 -11.71
CA LEU A 522 -1.16 8.23 -12.58
C LEU A 522 -2.53 7.63 -12.90
N ASN A 523 -3.57 8.09 -12.20
CA ASN A 523 -4.92 7.55 -12.27
C ASN A 523 -5.82 8.45 -13.11
N TRP A 524 -6.57 7.87 -14.04
CA TRP A 524 -7.53 8.63 -14.85
C TRP A 524 -8.94 8.48 -14.31
N SER A 525 -9.65 9.61 -14.28
CA SER A 525 -11.08 9.65 -13.99
C SER A 525 -11.80 10.47 -15.06
N PRO A 526 -13.09 10.17 -15.32
CA PRO A 526 -13.87 10.91 -16.31
C PRO A 526 -13.88 12.42 -16.05
N ALA A 527 -14.00 13.19 -17.13
CA ALA A 527 -14.25 14.62 -17.02
C ALA A 527 -15.57 14.89 -16.28
N HIS A 528 -15.60 15.92 -15.45
CA HIS A 528 -16.83 16.39 -14.82
C HIS A 528 -17.18 17.80 -15.29
N GLN A 529 -18.31 18.35 -14.85
CA GLN A 529 -18.88 19.61 -15.40
C GLN A 529 -17.94 20.84 -15.36
N ASN A 530 -16.89 20.81 -14.54
CA ASN A 530 -15.98 21.94 -14.33
C ASN A 530 -14.60 21.73 -14.98
N THR A 531 -14.38 20.60 -15.65
CA THR A 531 -13.15 20.33 -16.41
C THR A 531 -13.46 20.19 -17.89
N LEU A 532 -12.48 20.57 -18.71
CA LEU A 532 -12.53 20.39 -20.17
C LEU A 532 -11.78 19.12 -20.61
N SER A 533 -10.92 18.57 -19.75
CA SER A 533 -10.31 17.25 -19.91
C SER A 533 -10.82 16.27 -18.86
N GLU A 534 -10.45 15.00 -19.04
CA GLU A 534 -10.41 14.03 -17.94
C GLU A 534 -9.49 14.50 -16.81
N VAL A 535 -9.73 13.94 -15.63
CA VAL A 535 -8.98 14.25 -14.42
C VAL A 535 -7.86 13.22 -14.26
N LEU A 536 -6.65 13.71 -14.05
CA LEU A 536 -5.49 12.93 -13.67
C LEU A 536 -5.27 13.06 -12.17
N ASP A 537 -5.42 11.98 -11.42
CA ASP A 537 -5.00 11.92 -10.02
C ASP A 537 -3.59 11.32 -9.91
N ILE A 538 -2.67 12.11 -9.38
CA ILE A 538 -1.29 11.69 -9.11
C ILE A 538 -1.21 11.36 -7.62
N SER A 539 -0.79 10.15 -7.26
CA SER A 539 -0.67 9.73 -5.85
C SER A 539 0.64 8.99 -5.57
N GLY A 540 1.07 9.00 -4.30
CA GLY A 540 2.22 8.25 -3.81
C GLY A 540 3.55 9.01 -3.71
N ILE A 541 3.57 10.31 -4.06
CA ILE A 541 4.75 11.18 -3.92
C ILE A 541 4.90 11.65 -2.46
N GLN A 542 3.81 12.06 -1.78
CA GLN A 542 3.90 12.54 -0.38
C GLN A 542 4.02 11.39 0.65
N GLY A 543 3.77 10.14 0.22
CA GLY A 543 3.62 8.97 1.11
C GLY A 543 4.81 8.62 2.02
N GLN A 544 5.95 9.30 1.90
CA GLN A 544 7.03 9.24 2.89
C GLN A 544 7.46 10.62 3.36
N THR A 545 8.01 10.61 4.57
CA THR A 545 8.13 11.79 5.41
C THR A 545 9.54 11.97 5.97
N GLY A 546 10.45 11.06 5.62
CA GLY A 546 11.82 11.03 6.15
C GLY A 546 11.92 10.51 7.57
N VAL A 547 10.97 9.70 8.05
CA VAL A 547 11.13 9.11 9.38
C VAL A 547 12.10 7.95 9.35
N TYR A 548 12.82 7.75 10.45
CA TYR A 548 13.63 6.57 10.67
C TYR A 548 13.20 5.93 11.98
N SER A 549 12.82 4.64 11.96
CA SER A 549 12.56 3.88 13.17
C SER A 549 13.52 2.70 13.35
N ASN A 550 13.83 2.38 14.59
CA ASN A 550 14.43 1.09 14.92
C ASN A 550 13.40 -0.06 14.71
N PRO A 551 13.76 -1.34 14.93
CA PRO A 551 12.86 -2.46 14.64
C PRO A 551 11.59 -2.50 15.48
N VAL A 552 11.59 -1.85 16.64
CA VAL A 552 10.45 -1.80 17.57
C VAL A 552 9.70 -0.48 17.51
N GLY A 553 9.99 0.38 16.52
CA GLY A 553 9.27 1.63 16.33
C GLY A 553 9.80 2.84 17.11
N TYR A 554 10.93 2.72 17.80
CA TYR A 554 11.56 3.90 18.40
C TYR A 554 12.09 4.82 17.30
N MET A 555 11.70 6.09 17.32
CA MET A 555 12.03 7.06 16.28
C MET A 555 13.47 7.59 16.43
N LEU A 556 14.27 7.34 15.41
CA LEU A 556 15.63 7.83 15.19
C LEU A 556 15.60 9.11 14.35
N ASP A 557 16.73 9.82 14.28
CA ASP A 557 16.89 11.01 13.45
C ASP A 557 17.52 10.62 12.11
N ILE A 558 16.74 10.63 11.02
CA ILE A 558 17.22 10.20 9.71
C ILE A 558 18.37 11.06 9.16
N THR A 559 18.57 12.26 9.70
CA THR A 559 19.60 13.22 9.24
C THR A 559 20.90 13.13 10.04
N TYR A 560 20.91 12.28 11.08
CA TYR A 560 22.06 12.05 11.94
C TYR A 560 22.40 10.55 12.07
N ASP A 561 21.39 9.72 12.28
CA ASP A 561 21.57 8.29 12.58
C ASP A 561 21.84 7.49 11.30
N GLU A 562 22.92 6.71 11.32
CA GLU A 562 23.28 5.81 10.23
C GLU A 562 22.43 4.53 10.23
N GLY A 563 21.99 4.12 9.05
CA GLY A 563 21.34 2.84 8.84
C GLY A 563 22.34 1.68 8.79
N ARG A 564 21.87 0.47 9.08
CA ARG A 564 22.61 -0.77 8.86
C ARG A 564 22.97 -0.91 7.39
N PRO A 565 24.15 -1.47 7.11
CA PRO A 565 24.72 -1.58 5.77
C PRO A 565 23.89 -2.46 4.82
N GLY A 566 23.14 -3.40 5.38
CA GLY A 566 22.53 -4.49 4.62
C GLY A 566 23.55 -5.44 4.01
N THR A 567 23.08 -6.27 3.08
CA THR A 567 23.89 -7.31 2.42
C THR A 567 24.56 -6.71 1.19
N GLN A 568 25.85 -6.38 1.27
CA GLN A 568 26.68 -6.07 0.10
C GLN A 568 27.82 -7.10 -0.01
N ILE A 569 27.88 -7.81 -1.14
CA ILE A 569 28.97 -8.75 -1.43
C ILE A 569 29.98 -8.05 -2.35
N VAL A 570 31.25 -8.02 -1.94
CA VAL A 570 32.34 -7.44 -2.76
C VAL A 570 32.84 -8.48 -3.76
N GLU A 571 33.07 -8.06 -4.99
CA GLU A 571 33.69 -8.89 -6.03
C GLU A 571 35.07 -9.39 -5.57
N GLY A 572 35.23 -10.72 -5.47
CA GLY A 572 36.45 -11.35 -4.94
C GLY A 572 36.61 -11.25 -3.41
N GLY A 573 35.61 -10.71 -2.70
CA GLY A 573 35.52 -10.73 -1.25
C GLY A 573 35.16 -12.11 -0.71
N ASP A 574 35.48 -12.34 0.56
CA ASP A 574 35.00 -13.51 1.27
C ASP A 574 33.47 -13.40 1.38
N PRO A 575 32.65 -14.32 0.84
CA PRO A 575 31.19 -14.25 0.94
C PRO A 575 30.68 -14.35 2.39
N THR A 576 31.57 -14.67 3.35
CA THR A 576 31.29 -14.59 4.80
C THR A 576 31.62 -13.23 5.42
N ARG A 577 32.17 -12.28 4.64
CA ARG A 577 32.56 -10.93 5.07
C ARG A 577 31.94 -9.90 4.12
N LEU A 578 30.70 -9.50 4.42
CA LEU A 578 30.05 -8.36 3.78
C LEU A 578 30.91 -7.10 4.01
N ASP A 579 31.23 -6.35 2.95
CA ASP A 579 31.83 -5.02 3.11
C ASP A 579 30.70 -4.07 3.47
N VAL A 580 30.63 -3.77 4.75
CA VAL A 580 29.47 -3.15 5.38
C VAL A 580 29.67 -1.64 5.44
N GLN A 581 29.24 -0.93 4.40
CA GLN A 581 29.04 0.51 4.52
C GLN A 581 27.64 0.80 5.05
N ASN A 582 27.57 1.39 6.23
CA ASN A 582 26.33 1.87 6.80
C ASN A 582 25.59 2.81 5.83
N LYS A 583 24.27 2.74 5.81
CA LYS A 583 23.46 3.66 5.03
C LYS A 583 23.58 5.05 5.62
N GLN A 584 23.98 6.00 4.79
CA GLN A 584 24.26 7.36 5.24
C GLN A 584 22.98 8.10 5.67
N PRO A 585 23.10 9.12 6.54
CA PRO A 585 21.99 9.99 6.89
C PRO A 585 21.54 10.86 5.70
N LEU A 586 20.30 11.34 5.74
CA LEU A 586 19.75 12.24 4.71
C LEU A 586 20.18 13.70 4.90
N ASP A 587 20.09 14.47 3.82
CA ASP A 587 20.40 15.90 3.84
C ASP A 587 19.42 16.68 4.72
N ALA A 588 19.93 17.28 5.80
CA ALA A 588 19.12 18.02 6.76
C ALA A 588 18.52 19.32 6.19
N ALA A 589 19.07 19.91 5.13
CA ALA A 589 18.49 21.10 4.51
C ALA A 589 17.29 20.72 3.64
N LEU A 590 17.40 19.65 2.86
CA LEU A 590 16.30 19.06 2.10
C LEU A 590 15.14 18.66 3.03
N MET A 591 15.44 17.89 4.08
CA MET A 591 14.40 17.44 5.01
C MET A 591 13.70 18.60 5.72
N ARG A 592 14.42 19.67 6.08
CA ARG A 592 13.81 20.89 6.63
C ARG A 592 12.96 21.66 5.62
N ALA A 593 13.30 21.63 4.34
CA ALA A 593 12.53 22.34 3.32
C ALA A 593 11.24 21.59 2.96
N LYS A 594 11.26 20.25 2.96
CA LYS A 594 10.16 19.41 2.49
C LYS A 594 9.30 18.81 3.60
N SER A 595 9.91 18.51 4.74
CA SER A 595 9.24 17.94 5.92
C SER A 595 9.68 18.66 7.21
N PRO A 596 9.48 19.99 7.31
CA PRO A 596 10.01 20.83 8.41
C PRO A 596 9.61 20.35 9.80
N ASN A 597 8.39 19.83 9.96
CA ASN A 597 7.84 19.35 11.24
C ASN A 597 8.26 17.91 11.57
N ARG A 598 9.33 17.39 10.95
CA ARG A 598 9.72 15.96 11.03
C ARG A 598 11.18 15.74 11.35
N MET A 599 11.85 16.82 11.71
CA MET A 599 13.20 16.89 12.22
C MET A 599 13.15 16.92 13.75
N HIS A 600 14.01 16.13 14.40
CA HIS A 600 14.32 16.00 15.85
C HIS A 600 13.20 16.17 16.92
N GLU A 601 12.36 17.20 16.89
CA GLU A 601 11.46 17.63 17.98
C GLU A 601 10.07 16.95 17.99
N THR A 602 9.51 16.55 16.84
CA THR A 602 8.13 16.00 16.74
C THR A 602 8.03 14.61 16.10
N ARG A 603 9.01 14.19 15.28
CA ARG A 603 9.20 12.86 14.65
C ARG A 603 7.91 12.01 14.50
N ASN A 604 7.00 12.42 13.61
CA ASN A 604 5.75 11.71 13.35
C ASN A 604 5.62 11.30 11.87
N MET A 605 4.71 10.35 11.58
CA MET A 605 4.47 9.82 10.22
C MET A 605 3.21 10.38 9.58
N GLU A 606 2.66 11.47 10.12
CA GLU A 606 1.40 12.03 9.64
C GLU A 606 1.48 12.41 8.14
N LEU A 607 0.38 12.49 7.41
CA LEU A 607 0.33 13.02 6.05
C LEU A 607 -0.66 14.18 6.03
N ASP A 608 -0.44 15.14 5.13
CA ASP A 608 -1.35 16.26 4.99
C ASP A 608 -2.48 15.85 4.06
N ARG A 609 -3.71 16.19 4.45
CA ARG A 609 -4.85 16.10 3.55
C ARG A 609 -4.83 17.21 2.50
N ASP A 610 -4.34 18.40 2.87
CA ASP A 610 -4.12 19.49 1.92
C ASP A 610 -2.76 19.31 1.25
N LEU A 611 -2.79 18.81 0.03
CA LEU A 611 -1.60 18.39 -0.69
C LEU A 611 -0.75 19.57 -1.15
N ARG A 612 -1.41 20.70 -1.50
CA ARG A 612 -0.75 21.87 -2.06
C ARG A 612 -0.34 22.87 -0.99
N ASP A 613 -1.25 23.20 -0.09
CA ASP A 613 -1.06 24.27 0.90
C ASP A 613 -0.79 23.73 2.32
N GLY A 614 -0.53 22.42 2.42
CA GLY A 614 -0.10 21.75 3.64
C GLY A 614 1.28 22.18 4.15
N ASN A 615 1.62 21.72 5.36
CA ASN A 615 2.95 21.89 5.94
C ASN A 615 3.99 20.91 5.35
N LEU A 616 3.54 19.88 4.64
CA LEU A 616 4.33 18.80 4.09
C LEU A 616 4.34 18.88 2.58
N ARG A 617 5.54 19.06 2.04
CA ARG A 617 5.76 19.16 0.61
C ARG A 617 6.35 17.84 0.13
N ALA A 618 5.85 17.36 -1.00
CA ALA A 618 6.39 16.19 -1.66
C ALA A 618 7.75 16.51 -2.31
N ASP A 619 8.42 15.51 -2.87
CA ASP A 619 9.58 15.76 -3.74
C ASP A 619 9.16 16.66 -4.91
N ASP A 620 10.11 17.45 -5.46
CA ASP A 620 9.85 18.16 -6.71
C ASP A 620 9.73 17.13 -7.85
N PHE A 621 8.73 17.29 -8.70
CA PHE A 621 8.55 16.49 -9.91
C PHE A 621 7.92 17.32 -11.03
N VAL A 622 7.96 16.79 -12.25
CA VAL A 622 7.43 17.47 -13.44
C VAL A 622 6.34 16.64 -14.09
N ILE A 623 5.16 17.23 -14.19
CA ILE A 623 4.01 16.67 -14.92
C ILE A 623 4.09 17.16 -16.36
N GLU A 624 3.84 16.30 -17.34
CA GLU A 624 3.43 16.68 -18.69
C GLU A 624 1.98 16.25 -18.92
N PHE A 625 1.15 17.14 -19.46
CA PHE A 625 -0.26 16.91 -19.73
C PHE A 625 -0.59 17.42 -21.13
N ALA A 626 -1.00 16.54 -22.04
CA ALA A 626 -1.35 16.94 -23.40
C ALA A 626 -2.73 17.59 -23.45
N VAL A 627 -2.87 18.63 -24.29
CA VAL A 627 -4.19 19.18 -24.62
C VAL A 627 -4.94 18.16 -25.48
N PRO A 628 -6.12 17.68 -25.04
CA PRO A 628 -6.94 16.74 -25.80
C PRO A 628 -7.28 17.27 -27.19
N ALA A 629 -7.44 16.35 -28.15
CA ALA A 629 -7.84 16.70 -29.51
C ALA A 629 -9.18 17.46 -29.51
N GLY A 630 -9.23 18.60 -30.20
CA GLY A 630 -10.43 19.43 -30.30
C GLY A 630 -10.53 20.54 -29.24
N LEU A 631 -9.59 20.60 -28.30
CA LEU A 631 -9.39 21.77 -27.44
C LEU A 631 -8.26 22.65 -27.99
N GLU A 632 -8.45 23.96 -27.90
CA GLU A 632 -7.45 24.95 -28.30
C GLU A 632 -6.58 25.31 -27.09
N ALA A 633 -5.26 25.16 -27.23
CA ALA A 633 -4.32 25.34 -26.12
C ALA A 633 -4.30 26.76 -25.53
N ASP A 634 -4.74 27.78 -26.26
CA ASP A 634 -4.83 29.16 -25.78
C ASP A 634 -6.10 29.47 -24.97
N GLN A 635 -7.09 28.57 -25.00
CA GLN A 635 -8.37 28.67 -24.30
C GLN A 635 -8.41 27.92 -22.96
N VAL A 636 -7.40 27.10 -22.69
CA VAL A 636 -7.35 26.24 -21.50
C VAL A 636 -6.12 26.53 -20.64
N ILE A 637 -6.18 26.10 -19.38
CA ILE A 637 -5.04 26.12 -18.46
C ILE A 637 -5.04 24.85 -17.61
N LEU A 638 -3.84 24.35 -17.29
CA LEU A 638 -3.67 23.28 -16.30
C LEU A 638 -4.01 23.80 -14.90
N ALA A 639 -4.92 23.10 -14.24
CA ALA A 639 -5.43 23.39 -12.91
C ALA A 639 -5.25 22.17 -12.01
N HIS A 640 -5.35 22.41 -10.69
CA HIS A 640 -5.46 21.38 -9.69
C HIS A 640 -6.76 21.54 -8.89
N LEU A 641 -7.24 20.45 -8.28
CA LEU A 641 -8.33 20.52 -7.32
C LEU A 641 -7.76 20.90 -5.94
N ASP A 642 -8.34 21.91 -5.30
CA ASP A 642 -7.97 22.30 -3.94
C ASP A 642 -8.73 21.48 -2.87
N SER A 643 -8.33 21.63 -1.61
CA SER A 643 -8.95 20.96 -0.46
C SER A 643 -10.41 21.35 -0.21
N SER A 644 -10.92 22.38 -0.89
CA SER A 644 -12.32 22.81 -0.87
C SER A 644 -13.13 22.27 -2.06
N ASN A 645 -12.57 21.32 -2.83
CA ASN A 645 -13.14 20.78 -4.06
C ASN A 645 -13.39 21.84 -5.15
N VAL A 646 -12.52 22.85 -5.22
CA VAL A 646 -12.57 23.89 -6.26
C VAL A 646 -11.34 23.79 -7.15
N TRP A 647 -11.56 23.83 -8.47
CA TRP A 647 -10.47 23.84 -9.44
C TRP A 647 -9.79 25.20 -9.46
N GLN A 648 -8.48 25.20 -9.22
CA GLN A 648 -7.63 26.39 -9.25
C GLN A 648 -6.59 26.25 -10.36
N PRO A 649 -6.47 27.24 -11.27
CA PRO A 649 -5.36 27.29 -12.21
C PRO A 649 -4.02 27.20 -11.47
N LEU A 650 -3.08 26.40 -12.00
CA LEU A 650 -1.73 26.34 -11.42
C LEU A 650 -1.05 27.72 -11.49
N LEU A 651 -1.27 28.45 -12.59
CA LEU A 651 -0.82 29.83 -12.75
C LEU A 651 -1.99 30.81 -12.70
N SER A 652 -1.94 31.76 -11.76
CA SER A 652 -2.83 32.93 -11.76
C SER A 652 -2.34 34.06 -12.67
N ASP A 653 -1.03 34.11 -12.97
CA ASP A 653 -0.42 35.14 -13.80
C ASP A 653 0.19 34.54 -15.08
N TYR A 654 -0.49 34.76 -16.19
CA TYR A 654 -0.10 34.20 -17.48
C TYR A 654 1.21 34.76 -18.06
N GLN A 655 1.76 35.87 -17.52
CA GLN A 655 3.09 36.32 -17.96
C GLN A 655 4.21 35.35 -17.52
N CYS A 656 3.88 34.45 -16.58
CA CYS A 656 4.73 33.39 -16.05
C CYS A 656 4.53 32.03 -16.72
N LEU A 657 3.75 31.94 -17.79
CA LEU A 657 3.68 30.74 -18.63
C LEU A 657 4.86 30.74 -19.61
N SER A 658 5.76 29.75 -19.49
CA SER A 658 6.89 29.61 -20.42
C SER A 658 6.43 29.06 -21.77
N SER A 659 7.02 29.56 -22.86
CA SER A 659 6.84 28.99 -24.20
C SER A 659 7.98 28.04 -24.61
N GLN A 660 8.89 27.69 -23.69
CA GLN A 660 10.00 26.78 -23.95
C GLN A 660 9.57 25.33 -23.71
N GLU A 661 10.16 24.42 -24.48
CA GLU A 661 10.12 22.98 -24.20
C GLU A 661 10.75 22.71 -22.84
N TYR A 662 10.26 21.71 -22.12
CA TYR A 662 10.84 21.31 -20.85
C TYR A 662 12.33 20.93 -21.00
N ASN A 663 13.14 21.33 -20.03
CA ASN A 663 14.54 20.96 -19.91
C ASN A 663 14.82 20.60 -18.45
N SER A 664 15.56 19.52 -18.18
CA SER A 664 15.85 19.07 -16.81
C SER A 664 16.58 20.11 -15.94
N ALA A 665 17.27 21.09 -16.55
CA ALA A 665 17.81 22.23 -15.82
C ALA A 665 16.73 23.05 -15.10
N TYR A 666 15.47 22.99 -15.55
CA TYR A 666 14.34 23.71 -14.96
C TYR A 666 13.88 23.14 -13.61
N MET A 667 14.36 21.95 -13.22
CA MET A 667 14.23 21.49 -11.84
C MET A 667 14.89 22.46 -10.85
N ASN A 668 15.95 23.16 -11.26
CA ASN A 668 16.76 24.01 -10.38
C ASN A 668 16.85 25.46 -10.85
N THR A 669 16.26 25.82 -12.00
CA THR A 669 16.39 27.15 -12.60
C THR A 669 15.14 27.58 -13.34
N LEU A 670 14.90 28.89 -13.45
CA LEU A 670 13.82 29.40 -14.30
C LEU A 670 14.18 29.31 -15.80
N PRO A 671 13.22 28.96 -16.66
CA PRO A 671 13.32 29.15 -18.10
C PRO A 671 13.74 30.57 -18.45
N SER A 672 14.55 30.71 -19.50
CA SER A 672 15.15 32.01 -19.85
C SER A 672 14.13 33.10 -20.20
N ASP A 673 12.93 32.73 -20.65
CA ASP A 673 11.83 33.64 -20.96
C ASP A 673 11.02 34.06 -19.73
N LEU A 674 11.26 33.43 -18.57
CA LEU A 674 10.66 33.79 -17.29
C LEU A 674 11.60 34.61 -16.39
N GLN A 675 12.91 34.61 -16.68
CA GLN A 675 13.90 35.34 -15.89
C GLN A 675 13.61 36.84 -15.83
N GLY A 676 13.62 37.40 -14.61
CA GLY A 676 13.37 38.82 -14.36
C GLY A 676 11.90 39.25 -14.36
N LYS A 677 10.95 38.32 -14.51
CA LYS A 677 9.50 38.60 -14.45
C LYS A 677 8.89 38.47 -13.05
N GLY A 678 9.64 38.00 -12.05
CA GLY A 678 9.14 37.79 -10.68
C GLY A 678 8.22 36.58 -10.54
N CYS A 679 8.39 35.57 -11.41
CA CYS A 679 7.64 34.32 -11.36
C CYS A 679 8.09 33.44 -10.19
N ASN A 680 7.20 32.56 -9.72
CA ASN A 680 7.52 31.59 -8.67
C ASN A 680 8.51 30.54 -9.23
N GLU A 681 9.62 30.32 -8.54
CA GLU A 681 10.64 29.32 -8.92
C GLU A 681 10.30 27.91 -8.45
N GLU A 682 9.36 27.79 -7.49
CA GLU A 682 8.88 26.50 -6.96
C GLU A 682 7.73 25.93 -7.79
N LEU A 683 7.00 26.77 -8.52
CA LEU A 683 5.92 26.38 -9.42
C LEU A 683 6.14 27.00 -10.79
N ILE A 684 6.62 26.18 -11.73
CA ILE A 684 6.94 26.61 -13.09
C ILE A 684 6.02 25.87 -14.05
N VAL A 685 5.31 26.59 -14.91
CA VAL A 685 4.45 25.98 -15.93
C VAL A 685 4.87 26.48 -17.30
N GLY A 686 4.95 25.57 -18.27
CA GLY A 686 5.14 25.88 -19.68
C GLY A 686 4.08 25.24 -20.55
N LEU A 687 3.92 25.79 -21.75
CA LEU A 687 3.10 25.24 -22.82
C LEU A 687 3.93 25.19 -24.09
N TYR A 688 4.24 23.97 -24.54
CA TYR A 688 5.04 23.74 -25.74
C TYR A 688 4.40 22.63 -26.58
N ASP A 689 4.24 22.87 -27.89
CA ASP A 689 3.67 21.92 -28.85
C ASP A 689 2.35 21.26 -28.39
N GLY A 690 1.44 22.06 -27.81
CA GLY A 690 0.14 21.57 -27.34
C GLY A 690 0.20 20.73 -26.05
N ARG A 691 1.32 20.76 -25.32
CA ARG A 691 1.49 20.06 -24.05
C ARG A 691 1.84 21.05 -22.95
N PHE A 692 1.09 20.98 -21.85
CA PHE A 692 1.51 21.63 -20.63
C PHE A 692 2.59 20.81 -19.97
N TRP A 693 3.61 21.46 -19.42
CA TRP A 693 4.49 20.86 -18.43
C TRP A 693 4.49 21.73 -17.17
N ALA A 694 4.54 21.12 -15.99
CA ALA A 694 4.52 21.83 -14.72
C ALA A 694 5.48 21.18 -13.72
N LYS A 695 6.43 21.97 -13.22
CA LYS A 695 7.19 21.63 -12.00
C LYS A 695 6.31 21.91 -10.80
N VAL A 696 6.03 20.89 -10.02
CA VAL A 696 5.22 20.93 -8.80
C VAL A 696 5.90 20.11 -7.71
N ASP A 697 5.35 20.17 -6.50
CA ASP A 697 5.82 19.37 -5.37
C ASP A 697 4.68 18.94 -4.44
N PHE A 698 3.51 18.77 -5.05
CA PHE A 698 2.32 18.24 -4.44
C PHE A 698 1.65 17.27 -5.39
N GLU A 699 1.08 16.22 -4.83
CA GLU A 699 0.27 15.24 -5.54
C GLU A 699 -1.21 15.66 -5.54
N GLY A 700 -2.11 14.93 -6.19
CA GLY A 700 -3.54 15.19 -6.23
C GLY A 700 -4.12 15.26 -7.64
N ASN A 701 -5.31 15.87 -7.77
CA ASN A 701 -6.05 15.91 -9.03
C ASN A 701 -5.64 17.10 -9.91
N PHE A 702 -5.37 16.81 -11.19
CA PHE A 702 -5.01 17.76 -12.23
C PHE A 702 -5.91 17.62 -13.45
N ALA A 703 -6.27 18.73 -14.07
CA ALA A 703 -7.08 18.74 -15.29
C ALA A 703 -6.93 20.08 -16.03
N LEU A 704 -7.38 20.10 -17.28
CA LEU A 704 -7.53 21.34 -18.05
C LEU A 704 -8.89 21.97 -17.76
N VAL A 705 -8.88 23.26 -17.44
CA VAL A 705 -10.08 24.06 -17.22
C VAL A 705 -10.12 25.25 -18.17
N GLN A 706 -11.28 25.89 -18.27
CA GLN A 706 -11.43 27.11 -19.03
C GLN A 706 -10.55 28.21 -18.43
N ARG A 707 -9.79 28.88 -19.30
CA ARG A 707 -8.90 29.99 -18.94
C ARG A 707 -9.61 31.25 -18.43
#